data_AF-A0A670HRX5-F1
#
_entry.id   AF-A0A670HRX5-F1
#
_cell.length_a   1.000
_cell.length_b   1.000
_cell.length_c   1.000
_cell.angle_alpha   90.00
_cell.angle_beta   90.00
_cell.angle_gamma   90.00
#
_symmetry.space_group_name_H-M   'P 1'
#
loop_
_entity.id
_entity.type
_entity.pdbx_description
1 polymer ?
#
loop_
_entity_poly.entity_id
_entity_poly.type
_entity_poly.pdbx_seq_one_letter_code
_entity_poly.pdbx_strand_id
1 'polypeptide(L)'
;MAPAGDREGYWGKPTSTLDWCEENYVVSHYIAEFWNTVSNLIFILPPIYGAIQSYRDGLETRYIIAYLCVAAVGLGSWCFHMTLKYEMQLLDELPMIYSCCIFVYCLYECFKYKKTINYPLLFILIGYSIGVSIVYLNWKQPVFHQVMYGTLVAVLVLRSVYIVLWVYPWLRGLGYTSLTVFLLGFFLWNVDNIFCDKLRGLRARLPPLVSVMTQFHAWWHILTGLGSYLHILFSLYSRTLYLKYRPKVKRLPGTMFSSVKPYENQRYSALKKDCQRRKILFEDPLFPANDDSLFYKSRIQGVQWKRPKDICDDPHLFVDGISSHDLHQGQVGNCWFVAACSSLASREALWQKVIPDWKEQEWSAEKPENYAGIFHFQFWRFGDWVDVVIDDRLPTLHNQLIYCHSNSKNELWCALVEKAYAKLSGCYEALDGGNTADALVDFTGGVSEPIDLLEGGYANDEAKRNVLFERVLKVYNRGGLISCSIKATSAADMEARLDCGLVKGHAYAVTDVRRVRLGHGLLSYFKSEKLDMIRLRNPWGEKEWNGPWSDTSEEWQKVSNSEREKLGMTVQDDGEFWMTFEDFCRYFTDIIKCRLINTSYLSIHKTWEEVVLRGAWTKHEDPLKNRCGGCVNNRDTFLQNPQYVFDVKKTEDEVLICIQQKPKQTNRKEGKGENLAIGFDIYKVELNRTYRMHTLQPKVASSIYINSRIVFLRTDLKEGRYVIIPTTFEAGHVGEFLLRVFTDVPSDCQELTLDEPPHTCWSGMCGYPQMVSQVHVVSASGLKNQDSQEGADPYVIIKCEGEKIRSPVVKSTVTPEFDVKGLFYRKKPGQPIVIQVWDHNLISDTFLGQVSLAGDPNNLLSMHILHLEDKGSKRVNELPGTLKVQLLTSNVLTNI
;
A
#
# COMPACT_ATOMS: atom_id res chain seq x y z
N MET A 1 -54.46 6.09 5.75
CA MET A 1 -55.54 5.66 4.84
C MET A 1 -54.84 5.17 3.57
N ALA A 2 -54.98 3.89 3.23
CA ALA A 2 -54.32 3.29 2.06
C ALA A 2 -54.94 3.86 0.75
N PRO A 3 -54.14 4.44 -0.18
CA PRO A 3 -54.68 5.00 -1.42
C PRO A 3 -54.79 3.98 -2.56
N ALA A 4 -55.70 4.28 -3.50
CA ALA A 4 -56.16 3.43 -4.58
C ALA A 4 -55.05 3.07 -5.60
N GLY A 5 -54.77 1.78 -5.77
CA GLY A 5 -53.84 1.30 -6.80
C GLY A 5 -53.33 -0.14 -6.66
N ASP A 6 -53.60 -0.84 -5.55
CA ASP A 6 -52.94 -2.12 -5.30
C ASP A 6 -53.43 -3.25 -6.20
N ARG A 7 -52.50 -3.80 -6.97
CA ARG A 7 -52.64 -5.10 -7.63
C ARG A 7 -52.62 -6.18 -6.57
N GLU A 8 -53.44 -7.22 -6.75
CA GLU A 8 -53.41 -8.38 -5.86
C GLU A 8 -52.08 -9.13 -6.05
N GLY A 9 -51.26 -9.15 -5.01
CA GLY A 9 -49.92 -9.75 -5.00
C GLY A 9 -49.86 -11.06 -4.22
N TYR A 10 -48.71 -11.74 -4.30
CA TYR A 10 -48.52 -13.10 -3.77
C TYR A 10 -48.84 -13.25 -2.27
N TRP A 11 -48.55 -12.24 -1.45
CA TRP A 11 -48.74 -12.31 0.01
C TRP A 11 -50.14 -11.91 0.48
N GLY A 12 -51.06 -11.62 -0.45
CA GLY A 12 -52.42 -11.16 -0.13
C GLY A 12 -52.45 -9.73 0.43
N LYS A 13 -53.58 -9.34 1.05
CA LYS A 13 -53.80 -7.97 1.51
C LYS A 13 -52.77 -7.53 2.58
N PRO A 14 -52.22 -6.30 2.50
CA PRO A 14 -51.41 -5.72 3.56
C PRO A 14 -52.16 -5.71 4.90
N THR A 15 -51.44 -6.07 5.97
CA THR A 15 -51.99 -6.07 7.35
C THR A 15 -51.21 -5.15 8.28
N SER A 16 -50.09 -4.59 7.81
CA SER A 16 -49.29 -3.61 8.52
C SER A 16 -50.06 -2.32 8.79
N THR A 17 -49.64 -1.61 9.83
CA THR A 17 -50.15 -0.26 10.13
C THR A 17 -49.46 0.82 9.29
N LEU A 18 -48.36 0.45 8.63
CA LEU A 18 -47.53 1.30 7.78
C LEU A 18 -47.51 0.77 6.35
N ASP A 19 -47.53 1.69 5.41
CA ASP A 19 -47.44 1.49 3.96
C ASP A 19 -46.73 2.72 3.39
N TRP A 20 -45.61 2.54 2.69
CA TRP A 20 -44.71 3.65 2.36
C TRP A 20 -45.00 4.19 0.95
N CYS A 21 -44.18 5.14 0.50
CA CYS A 21 -44.46 5.85 -0.74
C CYS A 21 -44.21 5.05 -2.01
N GLU A 22 -43.62 3.86 -1.92
CA GLU A 22 -43.47 2.95 -3.07
C GLU A 22 -44.85 2.39 -3.46
N GLU A 23 -45.06 2.06 -4.74
CA GLU A 23 -46.31 1.45 -5.20
C GLU A 23 -46.20 -0.08 -5.14
N ASN A 24 -47.22 -0.72 -4.57
CA ASN A 24 -47.19 -2.15 -4.25
C ASN A 24 -47.29 -3.03 -5.50
N TYR A 25 -46.43 -4.05 -5.58
CA TYR A 25 -46.38 -5.09 -6.62
C TYR A 25 -46.23 -4.56 -8.06
N VAL A 26 -45.71 -3.34 -8.24
CA VAL A 26 -45.50 -2.73 -9.57
C VAL A 26 -44.35 -3.41 -10.32
N VAL A 27 -43.26 -3.73 -9.62
CA VAL A 27 -42.05 -4.32 -10.21
C VAL A 27 -42.10 -5.85 -10.22
N SER A 28 -42.69 -6.48 -9.19
CA SER A 28 -42.77 -7.93 -9.05
C SER A 28 -44.07 -8.35 -8.38
N HIS A 29 -44.66 -9.47 -8.82
CA HIS A 29 -45.84 -10.06 -8.17
C HIS A 29 -45.51 -10.66 -6.78
N TYR A 30 -44.23 -10.97 -6.52
CA TYR A 30 -43.79 -11.65 -5.29
C TYR A 30 -43.26 -10.69 -4.22
N ILE A 31 -43.00 -9.43 -4.55
CA ILE A 31 -42.40 -8.44 -3.64
C ILE A 31 -43.28 -7.20 -3.66
N ALA A 32 -43.86 -6.86 -2.50
CA ALA A 32 -44.78 -5.73 -2.38
C ALA A 32 -44.06 -4.40 -2.70
N GLU A 33 -43.04 -4.03 -1.96
CA GLU A 33 -42.22 -2.84 -2.22
C GLU A 33 -40.82 -3.28 -2.68
N PHE A 34 -40.59 -3.33 -3.99
CA PHE A 34 -39.37 -3.91 -4.57
C PHE A 34 -38.11 -3.12 -4.23
N TRP A 35 -38.15 -1.79 -4.39
CA TRP A 35 -36.99 -0.94 -4.17
C TRP A 35 -36.65 -0.84 -2.70
N ASN A 36 -37.65 -0.69 -1.82
CA ASN A 36 -37.48 -0.73 -0.37
C ASN A 36 -36.99 -2.11 0.12
N THR A 37 -37.38 -3.20 -0.54
CA THR A 37 -36.85 -4.53 -0.22
C THR A 37 -35.37 -4.63 -0.58
N VAL A 38 -34.99 -4.31 -1.82
CA VAL A 38 -33.61 -4.50 -2.30
C VAL A 38 -32.61 -3.54 -1.64
N SER A 39 -33.02 -2.31 -1.29
CA SER A 39 -32.15 -1.35 -0.60
C SER A 39 -31.64 -1.85 0.76
N ASN A 40 -32.35 -2.79 1.39
CA ASN A 40 -31.94 -3.41 2.65
C ASN A 40 -30.69 -4.31 2.54
N LEU A 41 -30.20 -4.64 1.34
CA LEU A 41 -28.91 -5.34 1.19
C LEU A 41 -27.75 -4.62 1.90
N ILE A 42 -27.80 -3.29 1.98
CA ILE A 42 -26.77 -2.46 2.65
C ILE A 42 -26.83 -2.62 4.18
N PHE A 43 -27.99 -2.94 4.74
CA PHE A 43 -28.10 -3.31 6.16
C PHE A 43 -27.65 -4.75 6.44
N ILE A 44 -27.61 -5.62 5.42
CA ILE A 44 -27.33 -7.05 5.61
C ILE A 44 -25.87 -7.37 5.31
N LEU A 45 -25.39 -7.10 4.09
CA LEU A 45 -24.09 -7.62 3.62
C LEU A 45 -22.89 -6.94 4.31
N PRO A 46 -22.76 -5.60 4.35
CA PRO A 46 -21.63 -4.96 5.01
C PRO A 46 -21.56 -5.25 6.52
N PRO A 47 -22.66 -5.25 7.29
CA PRO A 47 -22.60 -5.64 8.70
C PRO A 47 -22.26 -7.13 8.91
N ILE A 48 -22.75 -8.07 8.11
CA ILE A 48 -22.31 -9.47 8.19
C ILE A 48 -20.81 -9.58 7.93
N TYR A 49 -20.30 -8.88 6.91
CA TYR A 49 -18.87 -8.80 6.65
C TYR A 49 -18.11 -8.20 7.84
N GLY A 50 -18.59 -7.10 8.40
CA GLY A 50 -18.03 -6.46 9.59
C GLY A 50 -18.01 -7.36 10.83
N ALA A 51 -19.04 -8.19 11.03
CA ALA A 51 -19.12 -9.18 12.10
C ALA A 51 -18.09 -10.30 11.90
N ILE A 52 -18.01 -10.85 10.68
CA ILE A 52 -17.02 -11.88 10.31
C ILE A 52 -15.60 -11.34 10.51
N GLN A 53 -15.34 -10.11 10.05
CA GLN A 53 -14.04 -9.46 10.19
C GLN A 53 -13.71 -9.21 11.67
N SER A 54 -14.66 -8.72 12.46
CA SER A 54 -14.48 -8.50 13.89
C SER A 54 -14.19 -9.78 14.67
N TYR A 55 -14.85 -10.88 14.29
CA TYR A 55 -14.58 -12.21 14.84
C TYR A 55 -13.17 -12.70 14.44
N ARG A 56 -12.81 -12.59 13.17
CA ARG A 56 -11.48 -12.96 12.65
C ARG A 56 -10.36 -12.18 13.31
N ASP A 57 -10.58 -10.89 13.59
CA ASP A 57 -9.60 -10.00 14.22
C ASP A 57 -9.53 -10.12 15.75
N GLY A 58 -10.29 -11.05 16.33
CA GLY A 58 -10.31 -11.29 17.77
C GLY A 58 -10.75 -10.07 18.58
N LEU A 59 -11.66 -9.27 18.02
CA LEU A 59 -12.22 -8.07 18.65
C LEU A 59 -13.28 -8.46 19.71
N GLU A 60 -13.63 -7.50 20.57
CA GLU A 60 -14.59 -7.74 21.66
C GLU A 60 -15.96 -8.16 21.10
N THR A 61 -16.57 -9.21 21.67
CA THR A 61 -17.83 -9.82 21.21
C THR A 61 -18.97 -8.81 21.06
N ARG A 62 -18.97 -7.73 21.86
CA ARG A 62 -19.97 -6.65 21.77
C ARG A 62 -20.05 -5.99 20.40
N TYR A 63 -18.92 -5.86 19.67
CA TYR A 63 -18.93 -5.28 18.31
C TYR A 63 -19.39 -6.28 17.25
N ILE A 64 -19.11 -7.58 17.45
CA ILE A 64 -19.67 -8.64 16.59
C ILE A 64 -21.19 -8.65 16.73
N ILE A 65 -21.69 -8.59 17.96
CA ILE A 65 -23.13 -8.50 18.26
C ILE A 65 -23.71 -7.22 17.65
N ALA A 66 -23.06 -6.07 17.79
CA ALA A 66 -23.52 -4.81 17.19
C ALA A 66 -23.72 -4.93 15.67
N TYR A 67 -22.77 -5.52 14.95
CA TYR A 67 -22.90 -5.75 13.51
C TYR A 67 -24.02 -6.74 13.15
N LEU A 68 -24.15 -7.84 13.91
CA LEU A 68 -25.22 -8.81 13.68
C LEU A 68 -26.60 -8.23 13.96
N CYS A 69 -26.74 -7.32 14.93
CA CYS A 69 -27.98 -6.62 15.20
C CYS A 69 -28.40 -5.68 14.06
N VAL A 70 -27.45 -5.02 13.39
CA VAL A 70 -27.76 -4.24 12.17
C VAL A 70 -28.22 -5.14 11.03
N ALA A 71 -27.56 -6.29 10.85
CA ALA A 71 -28.00 -7.28 9.87
C ALA A 71 -29.41 -7.82 10.17
N ALA A 72 -29.75 -8.01 11.44
CA ALA A 72 -31.08 -8.42 11.87
C ALA A 72 -32.14 -7.35 11.56
N VAL A 73 -31.84 -6.05 11.74
CA VAL A 73 -32.71 -4.95 11.29
C VAL A 73 -32.93 -5.03 9.78
N GLY A 74 -31.87 -5.19 8.99
CA GLY A 74 -31.99 -5.30 7.52
C GLY A 74 -32.81 -6.49 7.05
N LEU A 75 -32.67 -7.65 7.70
CA LEU A 75 -33.47 -8.85 7.40
C LEU A 75 -34.95 -8.66 7.76
N GLY A 76 -35.23 -8.01 8.90
CA GLY A 76 -36.59 -7.68 9.32
C GLY A 76 -37.26 -6.70 8.36
N SER A 77 -36.55 -5.62 8.01
CA SER A 77 -36.99 -4.62 7.03
C SER A 77 -37.23 -5.24 5.65
N TRP A 78 -36.33 -6.12 5.18
CA TRP A 78 -36.52 -6.88 3.95
C TRP A 78 -37.82 -7.68 3.96
N CYS A 79 -38.06 -8.45 5.02
CA CYS A 79 -39.28 -9.25 5.15
C CYS A 79 -40.53 -8.37 5.23
N PHE A 80 -40.44 -7.21 5.87
CA PHE A 80 -41.54 -6.26 5.96
C PHE A 80 -41.90 -5.69 4.59
N HIS A 81 -40.96 -5.08 3.89
CA HIS A 81 -41.21 -4.47 2.58
C HIS A 81 -41.58 -5.50 1.51
N MET A 82 -41.13 -6.75 1.63
CA MET A 82 -41.52 -7.82 0.73
C MET A 82 -42.99 -8.25 0.90
N THR A 83 -43.55 -8.16 2.12
CA THR A 83 -44.82 -8.82 2.47
C THR A 83 -45.93 -7.87 2.99
N LEU A 84 -45.57 -6.71 3.52
CA LEU A 84 -46.43 -5.74 4.22
C LEU A 84 -47.33 -6.39 5.30
N LYS A 85 -46.77 -7.36 6.03
CA LYS A 85 -47.44 -8.02 7.15
C LYS A 85 -47.10 -7.37 8.48
N TYR A 86 -48.07 -7.31 9.37
CA TYR A 86 -47.89 -6.69 10.69
C TYR A 86 -46.80 -7.40 11.51
N GLU A 87 -46.73 -8.73 11.44
CA GLU A 87 -45.68 -9.51 12.12
C GLU A 87 -44.29 -9.18 11.60
N MET A 88 -44.16 -8.89 10.30
CA MET A 88 -42.90 -8.50 9.67
C MET A 88 -42.55 -7.04 9.97
N GLN A 89 -43.55 -6.16 10.09
CA GLN A 89 -43.36 -4.79 10.58
C GLN A 89 -42.73 -4.78 11.98
N LEU A 90 -43.16 -5.68 12.87
CA LEU A 90 -42.53 -5.82 14.19
C LEU A 90 -41.08 -6.29 14.10
N LEU A 91 -40.73 -7.12 13.10
CA LEU A 91 -39.36 -7.53 12.84
C LEU A 91 -38.51 -6.42 12.22
N ASP A 92 -39.09 -5.41 11.58
CA ASP A 92 -38.38 -4.21 11.14
C ASP A 92 -38.13 -3.26 12.33
N GLU A 93 -39.20 -2.90 13.04
CA GLU A 93 -39.17 -1.82 14.03
C GLU A 93 -38.53 -2.23 15.37
N LEU A 94 -38.88 -3.38 15.94
CA LEU A 94 -38.39 -3.74 17.28
C LEU A 94 -36.86 -3.94 17.31
N PRO A 95 -36.22 -4.67 16.37
CA PRO A 95 -34.77 -4.83 16.36
C PRO A 95 -33.99 -3.52 16.30
N MET A 96 -34.55 -2.43 15.75
CA MET A 96 -33.91 -1.11 15.76
C MET A 96 -33.66 -0.62 17.18
N ILE A 97 -34.62 -0.80 18.09
CA ILE A 97 -34.50 -0.41 19.51
C ILE A 97 -33.39 -1.22 20.18
N TYR A 98 -33.41 -2.54 20.02
CA TYR A 98 -32.39 -3.42 20.61
C TYR A 98 -30.99 -3.12 20.07
N SER A 99 -30.86 -2.90 18.77
CA SER A 99 -29.61 -2.55 18.11
C SER A 99 -29.04 -1.22 18.63
N CYS A 100 -29.87 -0.17 18.72
CA CYS A 100 -29.45 1.10 19.29
C CYS A 100 -29.06 1.02 20.76
N CYS A 101 -29.76 0.22 21.58
CA CYS A 101 -29.33 -0.04 22.97
C CYS A 101 -27.92 -0.63 23.03
N ILE A 102 -27.60 -1.58 22.16
CA ILE A 102 -26.25 -2.19 22.08
C ILE A 102 -25.22 -1.16 21.64
N PHE A 103 -25.56 -0.25 20.73
CA PHE A 103 -24.65 0.82 20.32
C PHE A 103 -24.37 1.80 21.45
N VAL A 104 -25.41 2.19 22.22
CA VAL A 104 -25.27 3.07 23.38
C VAL A 104 -24.33 2.40 24.39
N TYR A 105 -24.54 1.12 24.67
CA TYR A 105 -23.65 0.36 25.53
C TYR A 105 -22.21 0.35 25.02
N CYS A 106 -21.98 0.01 23.74
CA CYS A 106 -20.64 -0.04 23.15
C CYS A 106 -19.91 1.31 23.25
N LEU A 107 -20.59 2.41 22.93
CA LEU A 107 -20.01 3.75 22.89
C LEU A 107 -19.69 4.32 24.28
N TYR A 108 -20.54 4.07 25.28
CA TYR A 108 -20.29 4.50 26.65
C TYR A 108 -19.21 3.66 27.34
N GLU A 109 -19.10 2.38 26.97
CA GLU A 109 -18.07 1.47 27.48
C GLU A 109 -16.78 1.49 26.63
N CYS A 110 -16.61 2.48 25.74
CA CYS A 110 -15.39 2.64 24.93
C CYS A 110 -14.15 2.95 25.78
N PHE A 111 -14.31 3.73 26.85
CA PHE A 111 -13.20 4.28 27.66
C PHE A 111 -13.01 3.59 29.02
N LYS A 112 -13.33 2.29 29.13
CA LYS A 112 -13.15 1.51 30.37
C LYS A 112 -12.15 0.38 30.22
N TYR A 113 -11.47 -0.02 31.29
CA TYR A 113 -10.45 -1.08 31.24
C TYR A 113 -11.01 -2.44 30.75
N LYS A 114 -10.14 -3.30 30.21
CA LYS A 114 -10.53 -4.61 29.68
C LYS A 114 -11.13 -5.49 30.80
N LYS A 115 -12.27 -6.15 30.54
CA LYS A 115 -13.04 -7.05 31.45
C LYS A 115 -13.98 -6.41 32.48
N THR A 116 -14.22 -5.10 32.47
CA THR A 116 -15.27 -4.51 33.31
C THR A 116 -16.60 -4.49 32.54
N ILE A 117 -17.68 -4.95 33.20
CA ILE A 117 -19.05 -4.93 32.66
C ILE A 117 -19.86 -3.95 33.49
N ASN A 118 -20.50 -2.99 32.83
CA ASN A 118 -21.39 -2.04 33.47
C ASN A 118 -22.81 -2.61 33.58
N TYR A 119 -23.01 -3.47 34.58
CA TYR A 119 -24.32 -4.08 34.86
C TYR A 119 -25.45 -3.06 35.03
N PRO A 120 -25.28 -1.92 35.73
CA PRO A 120 -26.32 -0.90 35.82
C PRO A 120 -26.79 -0.39 34.46
N LEU A 121 -25.86 0.02 33.59
CA LEU A 121 -26.20 0.48 32.24
C LEU A 121 -26.86 -0.62 31.41
N LEU A 122 -26.35 -1.85 31.52
CA LEU A 122 -26.91 -3.01 30.82
C LEU A 122 -28.36 -3.27 31.24
N PHE A 123 -28.67 -3.30 32.54
CA PHE A 123 -30.03 -3.51 33.04
C PHE A 123 -30.97 -2.37 32.67
N ILE A 124 -30.49 -1.12 32.68
CA ILE A 124 -31.29 0.04 32.23
C ILE A 124 -31.67 -0.11 30.75
N LEU A 125 -30.72 -0.47 29.89
CA LEU A 125 -30.96 -0.62 28.45
C LEU A 125 -31.85 -1.83 28.12
N ILE A 126 -31.69 -2.94 28.84
CA ILE A 126 -32.57 -4.11 28.72
C ILE A 126 -33.99 -3.74 29.18
N GLY A 127 -34.14 -3.11 30.35
CA GLY A 127 -35.43 -2.64 30.85
C GLY A 127 -36.11 -1.66 29.89
N TYR A 128 -35.34 -0.74 29.29
CA TYR A 128 -35.83 0.18 28.26
C TYR A 128 -36.36 -0.57 27.04
N SER A 129 -35.58 -1.48 26.45
CA SER A 129 -35.97 -2.22 25.24
C SER A 129 -37.20 -3.12 25.46
N ILE A 130 -37.28 -3.81 26.60
CA ILE A 130 -38.45 -4.63 26.98
C ILE A 130 -39.67 -3.74 27.24
N GLY A 131 -39.50 -2.65 27.99
CA GLY A 131 -40.59 -1.71 28.29
C GLY A 131 -41.19 -1.10 27.02
N VAL A 132 -40.34 -0.62 26.10
CA VAL A 132 -40.77 -0.12 24.79
C VAL A 132 -41.49 -1.22 24.01
N SER A 133 -40.97 -2.44 23.98
CA SER A 133 -41.60 -3.55 23.27
C SER A 133 -42.99 -3.89 23.82
N ILE A 134 -43.14 -3.96 25.15
CA ILE A 134 -44.44 -4.23 25.80
C ILE A 134 -45.44 -3.13 25.47
N VAL A 135 -45.07 -1.86 25.64
CA VAL A 135 -45.97 -0.74 25.35
C VAL A 135 -46.33 -0.71 23.87
N TYR A 136 -45.36 -0.96 22.99
CA TYR A 136 -45.59 -0.93 21.54
C TYR A 136 -46.51 -2.07 21.07
N LEU A 137 -46.34 -3.28 21.58
CA LEU A 137 -47.19 -4.43 21.24
C LEU A 137 -48.65 -4.25 21.72
N ASN A 138 -48.86 -3.52 22.82
CA ASN A 138 -50.19 -3.25 23.36
C ASN A 138 -50.86 -2.03 22.69
N TRP A 139 -50.11 -0.95 22.45
CA TRP A 139 -50.67 0.32 21.97
C TRP A 139 -50.65 0.45 20.45
N LYS A 140 -49.73 -0.24 19.76
CA LYS A 140 -49.62 -0.31 18.29
C LYS A 140 -49.60 1.06 17.58
N GLN A 141 -48.95 2.05 18.20
CA GLN A 141 -48.83 3.42 17.68
C GLN A 141 -47.41 3.67 17.15
N PRO A 142 -47.19 3.75 15.81
CA PRO A 142 -45.84 3.91 15.24
C PRO A 142 -45.09 5.15 15.73
N VAL A 143 -45.80 6.24 16.02
CA VAL A 143 -45.22 7.48 16.56
C VAL A 143 -44.55 7.24 17.91
N PHE A 144 -45.12 6.38 18.76
CA PHE A 144 -44.49 6.02 20.04
C PHE A 144 -43.13 5.36 19.82
N HIS A 145 -43.05 4.39 18.91
CA HIS A 145 -41.79 3.73 18.56
C HIS A 145 -40.76 4.75 18.05
N GLN A 146 -41.15 5.62 17.12
CA GLN A 146 -40.26 6.63 16.52
C GLN A 146 -39.67 7.58 17.56
N VAL A 147 -40.48 8.03 18.53
CA VAL A 147 -40.01 8.91 19.63
C VAL A 147 -39.02 8.18 20.53
N MET A 148 -39.30 6.92 20.88
CA MET A 148 -38.41 6.12 21.72
C MET A 148 -37.08 5.84 21.00
N TYR A 149 -37.14 5.42 19.75
CA TYR A 149 -35.97 5.25 18.90
C TYR A 149 -35.16 6.55 18.76
N GLY A 150 -35.82 7.67 18.46
CA GLY A 150 -35.18 8.98 18.33
C GLY A 150 -34.46 9.44 19.61
N THR A 151 -34.99 9.07 20.78
CA THR A 151 -34.34 9.35 22.07
C THR A 151 -33.00 8.61 22.19
N LEU A 152 -32.93 7.33 21.79
CA LEU A 152 -31.67 6.57 21.78
C LEU A 152 -30.67 7.14 20.78
N VAL A 153 -31.13 7.51 19.59
CA VAL A 153 -30.28 8.12 18.55
C VAL A 153 -29.70 9.46 19.05
N ALA A 154 -30.50 10.30 19.70
CA ALA A 154 -30.00 11.55 20.27
C ALA A 154 -28.88 11.32 21.30
N VAL A 155 -29.02 10.32 22.17
CA VAL A 155 -27.98 9.92 23.14
C VAL A 155 -26.69 9.48 22.42
N LEU A 156 -26.80 8.71 21.34
CA LEU A 156 -25.65 8.30 20.52
C LEU A 156 -24.95 9.48 19.86
N VAL A 157 -25.71 10.39 19.27
CA VAL A 157 -25.19 11.57 18.57
C VAL A 157 -24.45 12.48 19.55
N LEU A 158 -25.07 12.84 20.67
CA LEU A 158 -24.45 13.69 21.69
C LEU A 158 -23.14 13.09 22.20
N ARG A 159 -23.12 11.78 22.46
CA ARG A 159 -21.91 11.09 22.91
C ARG A 159 -20.83 11.04 21.83
N SER A 160 -21.21 10.82 20.58
CA SER A 160 -20.29 10.77 19.44
C SER A 160 -19.65 12.13 19.18
N VAL A 161 -20.46 13.21 19.22
CA VAL A 161 -20.00 14.60 19.12
C VAL A 161 -19.02 14.94 20.25
N TYR A 162 -19.33 14.54 21.48
CA TYR A 162 -18.40 14.72 22.61
C TYR A 162 -17.04 14.05 22.34
N ILE A 163 -17.03 12.82 21.81
CA ILE A 163 -15.79 12.08 21.52
C ILE A 163 -14.97 12.80 20.43
N VAL A 164 -15.57 13.22 19.32
CA VAL A 164 -14.82 13.86 18.21
C VAL A 164 -14.41 15.31 18.50
N LEU A 165 -15.13 16.02 19.37
CA LEU A 165 -14.77 17.39 19.74
C LEU A 165 -13.70 17.43 20.83
N TRP A 166 -13.85 16.59 21.86
CA TRP A 166 -13.11 16.74 23.12
C TRP A 166 -12.14 15.59 23.44
N VAL A 167 -12.32 14.40 22.86
CA VAL A 167 -11.50 13.23 23.21
C VAL A 167 -10.50 12.88 22.10
N TYR A 168 -10.99 12.66 20.87
CA TYR A 168 -10.17 12.29 19.71
C TYR A 168 -10.49 13.17 18.48
N PRO A 169 -9.91 14.39 18.41
CA PRO A 169 -10.14 15.34 17.31
C PRO A 169 -9.77 14.81 15.92
N TRP A 170 -8.81 13.89 15.82
CA TRP A 170 -8.45 13.26 14.55
C TRP A 170 -9.51 12.30 14.00
N LEU A 171 -10.50 11.88 14.80
CA LEU A 171 -11.64 11.07 14.33
C LEU A 171 -12.79 11.90 13.76
N ARG A 172 -12.66 13.22 13.69
CA ARG A 172 -13.69 14.13 13.15
C ARG A 172 -14.15 13.72 11.76
N GLY A 173 -13.23 13.30 10.88
CA GLY A 173 -13.58 12.81 9.55
C GLY A 173 -14.60 11.66 9.60
N LEU A 174 -14.22 10.55 10.23
CA LEU A 174 -15.08 9.36 10.32
C LEU A 174 -16.39 9.62 11.09
N GLY A 175 -16.31 10.33 12.22
CA GLY A 175 -17.47 10.61 13.06
C GLY A 175 -18.48 11.55 12.40
N TYR A 176 -18.03 12.63 11.75
CA TYR A 176 -18.93 13.52 11.01
C TYR A 176 -19.46 12.88 9.74
N THR A 177 -18.66 12.10 9.01
CA THR A 177 -19.16 11.37 7.84
C THR A 177 -20.28 10.40 8.23
N SER A 178 -20.11 9.60 9.30
CA SER A 178 -21.16 8.71 9.80
C SER A 178 -22.44 9.48 10.15
N LEU A 179 -22.31 10.60 10.86
CA LEU A 179 -23.45 11.43 11.27
C LEU A 179 -24.15 12.10 10.08
N THR A 180 -23.40 12.71 9.17
CA THR A 180 -23.94 13.40 8.00
C THR A 180 -24.68 12.43 7.08
N VAL A 181 -24.10 11.25 6.83
CA VAL A 181 -24.73 10.22 6.00
C VAL A 181 -26.05 9.76 6.63
N PHE A 182 -26.07 9.52 7.95
CA PHE A 182 -27.29 9.13 8.65
C PHE A 182 -28.37 10.23 8.63
N LEU A 183 -28.00 11.49 8.90
CA LEU A 183 -28.91 12.63 8.89
C LEU A 183 -29.46 12.94 7.50
N LEU A 184 -28.66 12.74 6.45
CA LEU A 184 -29.11 12.87 5.07
C LEU A 184 -30.19 11.83 4.76
N GLY A 185 -30.00 10.57 5.20
CA GLY A 185 -31.03 9.55 5.12
C GLY A 185 -32.31 9.99 5.80
N PHE A 186 -32.23 10.47 7.05
CA PHE A 186 -33.39 10.95 7.81
C PHE A 186 -34.13 12.08 7.10
N PHE A 187 -33.39 13.03 6.53
CA PHE A 187 -33.97 14.11 5.75
C PHE A 187 -34.74 13.58 4.55
N LEU A 188 -34.14 12.69 3.74
CA LEU A 188 -34.79 12.11 2.56
C LEU A 188 -36.04 11.31 2.93
N TRP A 189 -36.00 10.53 4.01
CA TRP A 189 -37.17 9.82 4.53
C TRP A 189 -38.34 10.76 4.86
N ASN A 190 -38.07 11.89 5.51
CA ASN A 190 -39.11 12.86 5.83
C ASN A 190 -39.69 13.53 4.57
N VAL A 191 -38.86 13.78 3.55
CA VAL A 191 -39.33 14.25 2.25
C VAL A 191 -40.28 13.22 1.61
N ASP A 192 -39.93 11.93 1.68
CA ASP A 192 -40.78 10.83 1.19
C ASP A 192 -42.14 10.81 1.88
N ASN A 193 -42.16 10.90 3.21
CA ASN A 193 -43.39 10.87 4.01
C ASN A 193 -44.31 12.08 3.77
N ILE A 194 -43.73 13.29 3.69
CA ILE A 194 -44.51 14.53 3.59
C ILE A 194 -45.03 14.77 2.16
N PHE A 195 -44.23 14.42 1.15
CA PHE A 195 -44.52 14.77 -0.24
C PHE A 195 -44.90 13.56 -1.10
N CYS A 196 -45.33 12.46 -0.48
CA CYS A 196 -45.54 11.21 -1.19
C CYS A 196 -46.45 11.32 -2.43
N ASP A 197 -47.62 11.94 -2.31
CA ASP A 197 -48.55 12.10 -3.44
C ASP A 197 -47.93 12.84 -4.63
N LYS A 198 -47.11 13.87 -4.33
CA LYS A 198 -46.39 14.65 -5.36
C LYS A 198 -45.25 13.82 -5.97
N LEU A 199 -44.54 13.04 -5.17
CA LEU A 199 -43.45 12.17 -5.63
C LEU A 199 -43.99 11.05 -6.53
N ARG A 200 -45.10 10.41 -6.18
CA ARG A 200 -45.78 9.42 -7.04
C ARG A 200 -46.24 10.06 -8.36
N GLY A 201 -46.86 11.24 -8.31
CA GLY A 201 -47.24 11.98 -9.51
C GLY A 201 -46.05 12.38 -10.40
N LEU A 202 -44.89 12.66 -9.80
CA LEU A 202 -43.65 12.95 -10.51
C LEU A 202 -43.06 11.67 -11.14
N ARG A 203 -43.04 10.55 -10.42
CA ARG A 203 -42.55 9.24 -10.89
C ARG A 203 -43.27 8.76 -12.15
N ALA A 204 -44.58 9.01 -12.23
CA ALA A 204 -45.38 8.68 -13.41
C ALA A 204 -44.98 9.45 -14.69
N ARG A 205 -44.23 10.57 -14.55
CA ARG A 205 -43.79 11.42 -15.67
C ARG A 205 -42.30 11.33 -15.97
N LEU A 206 -41.52 10.63 -15.13
CA LEU A 206 -40.07 10.51 -15.28
C LEU A 206 -39.68 9.23 -16.02
N PRO A 207 -38.56 9.23 -16.75
CA PRO A 207 -37.98 8.00 -17.30
C PRO A 207 -37.71 6.97 -16.20
N PRO A 208 -37.81 5.64 -16.48
CA PRO A 208 -37.69 4.59 -15.47
C PRO A 208 -36.45 4.70 -14.58
N LEU A 209 -35.28 5.00 -15.16
CA LEU A 209 -34.02 5.13 -14.43
C LEU A 209 -34.03 6.27 -13.40
N VAL A 210 -34.65 7.41 -13.75
CA VAL A 210 -34.73 8.60 -12.89
C VAL A 210 -35.85 8.45 -11.86
N SER A 211 -36.93 7.76 -12.22
CA SER A 211 -38.05 7.45 -11.33
C SER A 211 -37.59 6.67 -10.09
N VAL A 212 -36.71 5.67 -10.27
CA VAL A 212 -36.11 4.90 -9.15
C VAL A 212 -35.34 5.79 -8.17
N MET A 213 -34.64 6.82 -8.65
CA MET A 213 -33.86 7.73 -7.79
C MET A 213 -34.72 8.56 -6.84
N THR A 214 -36.03 8.64 -7.07
CA THR A 214 -36.97 9.39 -6.22
C THR A 214 -37.61 8.51 -5.13
N GLN A 215 -37.22 7.24 -5.00
CA GLN A 215 -37.65 6.35 -3.90
C GLN A 215 -36.86 6.68 -2.64
N PHE A 216 -37.25 7.75 -1.93
CA PHE A 216 -36.43 8.29 -0.85
C PHE A 216 -36.46 7.43 0.42
N HIS A 217 -37.46 6.56 0.59
CA HIS A 217 -37.43 5.52 1.63
C HIS A 217 -36.33 4.45 1.37
N ALA A 218 -36.11 4.06 0.11
CA ALA A 218 -35.00 3.18 -0.26
C ALA A 218 -33.62 3.84 0.01
N TRP A 219 -33.50 5.15 -0.26
CA TRP A 219 -32.31 5.93 0.10
C TRP A 219 -32.11 6.03 1.61
N TRP A 220 -33.18 6.11 2.39
CA TRP A 220 -33.09 6.02 3.84
C TRP A 220 -32.42 4.72 4.27
N HIS A 221 -32.77 3.57 3.69
CA HIS A 221 -32.11 2.31 4.05
C HIS A 221 -30.62 2.30 3.71
N ILE A 222 -30.26 2.75 2.51
CA ILE A 222 -28.87 2.79 2.05
C ILE A 222 -28.04 3.69 2.97
N LEU A 223 -28.52 4.91 3.21
CA LEU A 223 -27.79 5.92 3.95
C LEU A 223 -27.74 5.62 5.45
N THR A 224 -28.84 5.18 6.06
CA THR A 224 -28.81 4.83 7.49
C THR A 224 -28.11 3.50 7.77
N GLY A 225 -28.15 2.53 6.84
CA GLY A 225 -27.35 1.31 6.90
C GLY A 225 -25.86 1.60 6.84
N LEU A 226 -25.43 2.41 5.86
CA LEU A 226 -24.04 2.85 5.77
C LEU A 226 -23.62 3.69 6.97
N GLY A 227 -24.45 4.65 7.38
CA GLY A 227 -24.21 5.50 8.55
C GLY A 227 -24.03 4.70 9.84
N SER A 228 -24.88 3.69 10.06
CA SER A 228 -24.81 2.78 11.22
C SER A 228 -23.58 1.89 11.18
N TYR A 229 -23.22 1.35 10.01
CA TYR A 229 -21.99 0.58 9.82
C TYR A 229 -20.74 1.41 10.14
N LEU A 230 -20.68 2.65 9.61
CA LEU A 230 -19.60 3.60 9.90
C LEU A 230 -19.58 4.02 11.37
N HIS A 231 -20.72 4.08 12.03
CA HIS A 231 -20.82 4.40 13.46
C HIS A 231 -20.23 3.29 14.35
N ILE A 232 -20.52 2.01 14.03
CA ILE A 232 -19.88 0.88 14.72
C ILE A 232 -18.37 0.94 14.52
N LEU A 233 -17.90 1.23 13.29
CA LEU A 233 -16.46 1.40 13.01
C LEU A 233 -15.85 2.54 13.83
N PHE A 234 -16.54 3.68 13.92
CA PHE A 234 -16.11 4.81 14.74
C PHE A 234 -15.99 4.43 16.23
N SER A 235 -16.96 3.71 16.78
CA SER A 235 -16.96 3.23 18.16
C SER A 235 -15.85 2.22 18.40
N LEU A 236 -15.67 1.27 17.48
CA LEU A 236 -14.60 0.27 17.50
C LEU A 236 -13.22 0.92 17.44
N TYR A 237 -13.03 1.90 16.55
CA TYR A 237 -11.74 2.60 16.41
C TYR A 237 -11.42 3.48 17.62
N SER A 238 -12.43 4.15 18.17
CA SER A 238 -12.30 4.87 19.46
C SER A 238 -11.87 3.92 20.58
N ARG A 239 -12.40 2.69 20.59
CA ARG A 239 -12.08 1.64 21.57
C ARG A 239 -10.66 1.08 21.39
N THR A 240 -10.23 0.79 20.17
CA THR A 240 -8.88 0.29 19.89
C THR A 240 -7.81 1.34 20.24
N LEU A 241 -8.07 2.62 19.94
CA LEU A 241 -7.22 3.74 20.37
C LEU A 241 -7.13 3.82 21.89
N TYR A 242 -8.26 3.80 22.60
CA TYR A 242 -8.27 3.90 24.06
C TYR A 242 -7.51 2.75 24.74
N LEU A 243 -7.74 1.51 24.31
CA LEU A 243 -7.05 0.35 24.87
C LEU A 243 -5.57 0.26 24.47
N LYS A 244 -5.07 1.18 23.64
CA LYS A 244 -3.80 1.04 22.91
C LYS A 244 -3.69 -0.34 22.22
N TYR A 245 -4.85 -0.93 21.90
CA TYR A 245 -4.98 -2.29 21.40
C TYR A 245 -4.93 -2.21 19.89
N ARG A 246 -3.75 -2.49 19.32
CA ARG A 246 -3.63 -2.83 17.91
C ARG A 246 -4.37 -4.16 17.70
N PRO A 247 -5.38 -4.24 16.81
CA PRO A 247 -6.08 -5.49 16.54
C PRO A 247 -5.08 -6.61 16.26
N LYS A 248 -5.24 -7.75 16.95
CA LYS A 248 -4.58 -8.99 16.53
C LYS A 248 -5.37 -9.52 15.34
N VAL A 249 -5.17 -8.92 14.17
CA VAL A 249 -5.58 -9.52 12.90
C VAL A 249 -5.00 -10.94 12.86
N LYS A 250 -5.85 -11.96 12.93
CA LYS A 250 -5.44 -13.33 12.63
C LYS A 250 -5.33 -13.42 11.11
N ARG A 251 -4.08 -13.38 10.69
CA ARG A 251 -3.55 -13.14 9.35
C ARG A 251 -3.95 -14.26 8.39
N LEU A 252 -4.65 -13.93 7.31
CA LEU A 252 -4.52 -14.67 6.06
C LEU A 252 -3.23 -14.17 5.36
N PRO A 253 -2.51 -15.05 4.64
CA PRO A 253 -1.14 -14.79 4.22
C PRO A 253 -1.11 -13.61 3.24
N GLY A 254 -0.35 -12.56 3.57
CA GLY A 254 -0.14 -11.44 2.64
C GLY A 254 0.31 -10.11 3.25
N THR A 255 0.00 -9.81 4.52
CA THR A 255 0.40 -8.52 5.11
C THR A 255 1.18 -8.67 6.42
N MET A 256 2.50 -8.49 6.34
CA MET A 256 3.42 -8.44 7.47
C MET A 256 3.20 -7.15 8.29
N PHE A 257 2.40 -7.19 9.36
CA PHE A 257 2.73 -6.37 10.51
C PHE A 257 3.86 -7.04 11.29
N SER A 258 5.07 -6.63 10.95
CA SER A 258 6.33 -6.95 11.63
C SER A 258 6.17 -6.76 13.14
N SER A 259 6.16 -7.86 13.91
CA SER A 259 6.61 -7.78 15.29
C SER A 259 8.04 -7.25 15.23
N VAL A 260 8.32 -6.11 15.86
CA VAL A 260 9.69 -5.59 15.86
C VAL A 260 10.59 -6.65 16.46
N LYS A 261 11.57 -7.09 15.69
CA LYS A 261 12.50 -8.17 16.08
C LYS A 261 13.58 -7.55 16.96
N PRO A 262 13.81 -8.06 18.17
CA PRO A 262 14.93 -7.59 18.98
C PRO A 262 16.25 -7.97 18.29
N TYR A 263 17.13 -6.99 18.06
CA TYR A 263 18.48 -7.22 17.55
C TYR A 263 19.23 -8.09 18.55
N GLU A 264 19.75 -9.23 18.08
CA GLU A 264 20.48 -10.19 18.91
C GLU A 264 19.75 -10.56 20.22
N ASN A 265 18.42 -10.63 20.15
CA ASN A 265 17.52 -10.94 21.28
C ASN A 265 17.57 -9.96 22.48
N GLN A 266 18.21 -8.80 22.35
CA GLN A 266 18.18 -7.75 23.38
C GLN A 266 16.81 -7.10 23.45
N ARG A 267 16.16 -7.14 24.62
CA ARG A 267 14.85 -6.51 24.86
C ARG A 267 15.02 -5.29 25.76
N TYR A 268 14.83 -4.10 25.20
CA TYR A 268 15.00 -2.81 25.90
C TYR A 268 14.33 -2.79 27.28
N SER A 269 13.02 -3.07 27.35
CA SER A 269 12.25 -3.00 28.60
C SER A 269 12.71 -3.99 29.68
N ALA A 270 13.23 -5.16 29.29
CA ALA A 270 13.74 -6.16 30.23
C ALA A 270 15.12 -5.74 30.76
N LEU A 271 16.01 -5.28 29.87
CA LEU A 271 17.35 -4.82 30.22
C LEU A 271 17.30 -3.56 31.10
N LYS A 272 16.45 -2.59 30.75
CA LYS A 272 16.23 -1.39 31.55
C LYS A 272 15.75 -1.72 32.96
N LYS A 273 14.75 -2.59 33.09
CA LYS A 273 14.24 -3.03 34.41
C LYS A 273 15.30 -3.77 35.23
N ASP A 274 16.13 -4.61 34.61
CA ASP A 274 17.23 -5.27 35.32
C ASP A 274 18.26 -4.26 35.85
N CYS A 275 18.66 -3.30 35.01
CA CYS A 275 19.59 -2.23 35.38
C CYS A 275 19.04 -1.37 36.52
N GLN A 276 17.78 -0.96 36.43
CA GLN A 276 17.08 -0.21 37.49
C GLN A 276 17.01 -0.99 38.80
N ARG A 277 16.65 -2.29 38.75
CA ARG A 277 16.60 -3.16 39.93
C ARG A 277 17.96 -3.30 40.61
N ARG A 278 19.02 -3.44 39.81
CA ARG A 278 20.40 -3.61 40.28
C ARG A 278 21.09 -2.28 40.62
N LYS A 279 20.46 -1.14 40.30
CA LYS A 279 21.03 0.21 40.41
C LYS A 279 22.38 0.36 39.70
N ILE A 280 22.48 -0.24 38.51
CA ILE A 280 23.66 -0.12 37.63
C ILE A 280 23.24 0.54 36.32
N LEU A 281 24.19 1.17 35.64
CA LEU A 281 23.99 1.65 34.28
C LEU A 281 24.23 0.52 33.29
N PHE A 282 23.45 0.49 32.21
CA PHE A 282 23.60 -0.51 31.17
C PHE A 282 24.96 -0.37 30.48
N GLU A 283 25.58 -1.50 30.25
CA GLU A 283 26.78 -1.64 29.44
C GLU A 283 26.47 -2.65 28.35
N ASP A 284 26.56 -2.23 27.09
CA ASP A 284 26.16 -3.05 25.97
C ASP A 284 27.22 -4.14 25.67
N PRO A 285 26.93 -5.42 25.92
CA PRO A 285 27.89 -6.50 25.63
C PRO A 285 28.07 -6.70 24.12
N LEU A 286 27.12 -6.26 23.32
CA LEU A 286 27.11 -6.45 21.86
C LEU A 286 27.61 -5.23 21.09
N PHE A 287 28.07 -4.18 21.79
CA PHE A 287 28.74 -3.02 21.22
C PHE A 287 29.61 -2.36 22.30
N PRO A 288 30.70 -3.02 22.72
CA PRO A 288 31.51 -2.58 23.85
C PRO A 288 32.17 -1.22 23.59
N ALA A 289 32.36 -0.45 24.65
CA ALA A 289 33.03 0.85 24.61
C ALA A 289 34.56 0.72 24.46
N ASN A 290 35.02 0.17 23.33
CA ASN A 290 36.42 -0.03 23.00
C ASN A 290 36.67 0.17 21.49
N ASP A 291 37.92 0.01 21.06
CA ASP A 291 38.34 0.23 19.66
C ASP A 291 37.61 -0.68 18.65
N ASP A 292 37.16 -1.88 19.05
CA ASP A 292 36.48 -2.81 18.14
C ASP A 292 35.12 -2.29 17.65
N SER A 293 34.51 -1.37 18.40
CA SER A 293 33.26 -0.70 18.03
C SER A 293 33.50 0.56 17.20
N LEU A 294 34.73 1.07 17.16
CA LEU A 294 35.12 2.24 16.40
C LEU A 294 35.69 1.87 15.04
N PHE A 295 36.62 0.90 15.03
CA PHE A 295 37.54 0.67 13.92
C PHE A 295 37.65 -0.82 13.56
N TYR A 296 37.93 -1.08 12.30
CA TYR A 296 38.36 -2.38 11.77
C TYR A 296 39.63 -2.29 10.92
N LYS A 297 40.02 -1.09 10.46
CA LYS A 297 41.31 -0.83 9.77
C LYS A 297 42.14 0.23 10.48
N SER A 298 41.64 1.45 10.60
CA SER A 298 42.45 2.62 10.98
C SER A 298 42.15 3.09 12.40
N ARG A 299 43.15 3.09 13.29
CA ARG A 299 42.96 3.50 14.69
C ARG A 299 43.28 4.98 14.90
N ILE A 300 42.39 5.67 15.61
CA ILE A 300 42.63 7.02 16.15
C ILE A 300 43.05 6.89 17.61
N GLN A 301 44.21 7.46 17.98
CA GLN A 301 44.66 7.44 19.37
C GLN A 301 43.94 8.51 20.22
N GLY A 302 43.75 8.22 21.50
CA GLY A 302 43.22 9.19 22.47
C GLY A 302 41.70 9.28 22.56
N VAL A 303 40.95 8.43 21.83
CA VAL A 303 39.49 8.38 21.94
C VAL A 303 39.07 7.81 23.30
N GLN A 304 38.15 8.50 23.97
CA GLN A 304 37.58 8.11 25.25
C GLN A 304 36.06 7.95 25.12
N TRP A 305 35.52 6.86 25.68
CA TRP A 305 34.08 6.65 25.75
C TRP A 305 33.53 7.30 27.02
N LYS A 306 32.61 8.26 26.87
CA LYS A 306 32.02 9.02 27.98
C LYS A 306 30.50 8.99 27.92
N ARG A 307 29.82 9.02 29.06
CA ARG A 307 28.36 9.17 29.06
C ARG A 307 27.98 10.64 28.93
N PRO A 308 26.74 10.97 28.52
CA PRO A 308 26.26 12.33 28.38
C PRO A 308 26.51 13.22 29.60
N LYS A 309 26.27 12.68 30.81
CA LYS A 309 26.50 13.38 32.08
C LYS A 309 27.97 13.72 32.37
N ASP A 310 28.91 13.08 31.66
CA ASP A 310 30.35 13.38 31.76
C ASP A 310 30.79 14.41 30.70
N ILE A 311 29.90 14.77 29.77
CA ILE A 311 30.14 15.67 28.63
C ILE A 311 29.43 17.02 28.86
N CYS A 312 28.20 17.01 29.36
CA CYS A 312 27.39 18.20 29.65
C CYS A 312 26.54 18.02 30.93
N ASP A 313 26.16 19.15 31.55
CA ASP A 313 25.51 19.16 32.87
C ASP A 313 24.03 18.73 32.83
N ASP A 314 23.32 19.01 31.73
CA ASP A 314 21.88 18.80 31.59
C ASP A 314 21.56 18.09 30.27
N PRO A 315 21.90 16.79 30.11
CA PRO A 315 21.71 16.08 28.85
C PRO A 315 20.23 15.79 28.59
N HIS A 316 19.81 16.02 27.35
CA HIS A 316 18.47 15.73 26.82
C HIS A 316 18.58 14.89 25.55
N LEU A 317 17.55 14.08 25.30
CA LEU A 317 17.38 13.44 24.01
C LEU A 317 16.97 14.52 23.00
N PHE A 318 16.01 15.38 23.36
CA PHE A 318 15.54 16.51 22.56
C PHE A 318 15.46 17.79 23.39
N VAL A 319 15.93 18.92 22.88
CA VAL A 319 15.80 20.22 23.57
C VAL A 319 14.54 20.95 23.11
N ASP A 320 14.31 21.04 21.79
CA ASP A 320 13.16 21.73 21.19
C ASP A 320 12.45 20.86 20.12
N GLY A 321 12.41 19.56 20.38
CA GLY A 321 11.98 18.57 19.40
C GLY A 321 13.14 18.07 18.54
N ILE A 322 12.84 17.54 17.36
CA ILE A 322 13.87 17.14 16.40
C ILE A 322 13.87 18.15 15.26
N SER A 323 15.04 18.71 14.97
CA SER A 323 15.27 19.54 13.82
C SER A 323 16.30 18.88 12.90
N SER A 324 16.24 19.23 11.62
CA SER A 324 17.36 18.92 10.72
C SER A 324 18.63 19.57 11.28
N HIS A 325 18.54 20.82 11.76
CA HIS A 325 19.61 21.64 12.34
C HIS A 325 20.46 20.96 13.42
N ASP A 326 19.95 19.92 14.08
CA ASP A 326 20.66 19.19 15.15
C ASP A 326 21.69 18.18 14.60
N LEU A 327 21.81 18.06 13.27
CA LEU A 327 22.66 17.08 12.61
C LEU A 327 23.83 17.76 11.92
N HIS A 328 25.02 17.53 12.49
CA HIS A 328 26.31 17.85 11.89
C HIS A 328 27.12 16.57 11.72
N GLN A 329 27.75 16.41 10.57
CA GLN A 329 28.66 15.30 10.32
C GLN A 329 29.94 15.45 11.16
N GLY A 330 30.38 14.34 11.77
CA GLY A 330 31.68 14.29 12.45
C GLY A 330 32.82 13.84 11.54
N GLN A 331 33.80 13.14 12.11
CA GLN A 331 35.04 12.75 11.41
C GLN A 331 34.88 11.54 10.47
N VAL A 332 33.71 10.89 10.40
CA VAL A 332 33.45 9.74 9.52
C VAL A 332 32.78 10.22 8.23
N GLY A 333 33.16 9.64 7.10
CA GLY A 333 32.55 9.89 5.78
C GLY A 333 31.14 9.29 5.63
N ASN A 334 30.24 9.55 6.59
CA ASN A 334 28.86 9.06 6.60
C ASN A 334 27.82 10.13 6.26
N CYS A 335 28.19 11.14 5.45
CA CYS A 335 27.29 12.19 4.97
C CYS A 335 25.95 11.64 4.44
N TRP A 336 25.97 10.48 3.78
CA TRP A 336 24.79 9.76 3.28
C TRP A 336 23.76 9.43 4.39
N PHE A 337 24.24 9.07 5.58
CA PHE A 337 23.42 8.76 6.74
C PHE A 337 22.90 10.05 7.40
N VAL A 338 23.77 11.05 7.58
CA VAL A 338 23.40 12.34 8.19
C VAL A 338 22.38 13.10 7.33
N ALA A 339 22.52 13.06 6.00
CA ALA A 339 21.54 13.59 5.05
C ALA A 339 20.19 12.86 5.19
N ALA A 340 20.20 11.52 5.29
CA ALA A 340 18.98 10.75 5.48
C ALA A 340 18.31 11.07 6.83
N CYS A 341 19.08 11.23 7.91
CA CYS A 341 18.59 11.68 9.22
C CYS A 341 18.00 13.09 9.15
N SER A 342 18.59 13.97 8.34
CA SER A 342 18.08 15.34 8.15
C SER A 342 16.72 15.33 7.46
N SER A 343 16.53 14.45 6.46
CA SER A 343 15.21 14.22 5.88
C SER A 343 14.24 13.61 6.89
N LEU A 344 14.69 12.67 7.72
CA LEU A 344 13.88 12.03 8.76
C LEU A 344 13.35 13.03 9.79
N ALA A 345 14.20 13.97 10.23
CA ALA A 345 13.85 15.04 11.17
C ALA A 345 12.64 15.87 10.71
N SER A 346 12.50 16.10 9.40
CA SER A 346 11.37 16.84 8.83
C SER A 346 10.01 16.09 8.91
N ARG A 347 10.00 14.82 9.35
CA ARG A 347 8.81 13.95 9.33
C ARG A 347 8.52 13.32 10.69
N GLU A 348 7.63 13.96 11.45
CA GLU A 348 7.26 13.52 12.80
C GLU A 348 6.84 12.05 12.91
N ALA A 349 5.94 11.60 12.04
CA ALA A 349 5.45 10.23 12.04
C ALA A 349 6.52 9.18 11.73
N LEU A 350 7.59 9.55 11.03
CA LEU A 350 8.68 8.63 10.68
C LEU A 350 9.75 8.60 11.76
N TRP A 351 10.18 9.76 12.28
CA TRP A 351 11.19 9.74 13.33
C TRP A 351 10.67 9.10 14.62
N GLN A 352 9.38 9.27 14.96
CA GLN A 352 8.77 8.58 16.12
C GLN A 352 8.73 7.05 15.95
N LYS A 353 8.83 6.56 14.72
CA LYS A 353 8.97 5.14 14.43
C LYS A 353 10.40 4.66 14.64
N VAL A 354 11.39 5.48 14.30
CA VAL A 354 12.82 5.19 14.49
C VAL A 354 13.23 5.35 15.96
N ILE A 355 12.67 6.32 16.67
CA ILE A 355 12.91 6.61 18.09
C ILE A 355 11.59 6.34 18.85
N PRO A 356 11.23 5.07 19.05
CA PRO A 356 10.00 4.70 19.76
C PRO A 356 10.06 5.10 21.23
N ASP A 357 8.91 5.28 21.87
CA ASP A 357 8.80 5.49 23.32
C ASP A 357 9.74 6.58 23.87
N TRP A 358 10.08 7.58 23.04
CA TRP A 358 11.15 8.55 23.31
C TRP A 358 11.01 9.29 24.64
N LYS A 359 9.77 9.57 25.07
CA LYS A 359 9.48 10.17 26.39
C LYS A 359 9.93 9.32 27.57
N GLU A 360 9.95 8.01 27.40
CA GLU A 360 10.46 7.08 28.43
C GLU A 360 11.99 6.95 28.37
N GLN A 361 12.61 7.33 27.25
CA GLN A 361 14.07 7.33 27.07
C GLN A 361 14.72 8.64 27.56
N GLU A 362 13.95 9.73 27.59
CA GLU A 362 14.39 11.06 28.02
C GLU A 362 14.93 11.09 29.46
N TRP A 363 15.93 11.94 29.69
CA TRP A 363 16.42 12.26 31.02
C TRP A 363 15.35 13.04 31.80
N SER A 364 15.05 12.61 33.03
CA SER A 364 14.03 13.25 33.86
C SER A 364 14.62 13.72 35.18
N ALA A 365 14.59 15.04 35.41
CA ALA A 365 14.93 15.63 36.70
C ALA A 365 13.95 15.21 37.81
N GLU A 366 12.67 15.00 37.46
CA GLU A 366 11.62 14.57 38.40
C GLU A 366 11.75 13.09 38.80
N LYS A 367 12.30 12.25 37.92
CA LYS A 367 12.42 10.79 38.10
C LYS A 367 13.81 10.30 37.69
N PRO A 368 14.87 10.68 38.42
CA PRO A 368 16.24 10.29 38.09
C PRO A 368 16.47 8.77 38.11
N GLU A 369 15.66 8.02 38.86
CA GLU A 369 15.67 6.55 38.91
C GLU A 369 15.22 5.88 37.60
N ASN A 370 14.57 6.63 36.69
CA ASN A 370 14.21 6.10 35.38
C ASN A 370 15.41 5.95 34.46
N TYR A 371 16.46 6.76 34.66
CA TYR A 371 17.68 6.69 33.88
C TYR A 371 18.50 5.44 34.24
N ALA A 372 18.83 4.65 33.23
CA ALA A 372 19.65 3.44 33.37
C ALA A 372 20.76 3.37 32.30
N GLY A 373 21.09 4.49 31.64
CA GLY A 373 22.13 4.56 30.60
C GLY A 373 21.86 3.65 29.39
N ILE A 374 20.58 3.48 29.03
CA ILE A 374 20.10 2.55 28.00
C ILE A 374 19.06 3.23 27.10
N PHE A 375 19.20 3.05 25.79
CA PHE A 375 18.35 3.62 24.75
C PHE A 375 18.02 2.56 23.70
N HIS A 376 17.00 2.77 22.89
CA HIS A 376 16.69 1.89 21.76
C HIS A 376 16.10 2.62 20.55
N PHE A 377 16.39 2.06 19.38
CA PHE A 377 16.03 2.61 18.07
C PHE A 377 15.53 1.50 17.15
N GLN A 378 14.66 1.84 16.21
CA GLN A 378 14.08 0.87 15.28
C GLN A 378 14.46 1.19 13.85
N PHE A 379 15.02 0.20 13.16
CA PHE A 379 15.39 0.30 11.76
C PHE A 379 14.74 -0.83 10.97
N TRP A 380 14.28 -0.52 9.77
CA TRP A 380 13.78 -1.51 8.84
C TRP A 380 14.97 -2.23 8.18
N ARG A 381 15.04 -3.55 8.31
CA ARG A 381 16.09 -4.40 7.76
C ARG A 381 15.47 -5.61 7.08
N PHE A 382 15.67 -5.70 5.77
CA PHE A 382 15.37 -6.90 4.98
C PHE A 382 13.96 -7.45 5.21
N GLY A 383 12.95 -6.56 5.18
CA GLY A 383 11.54 -6.90 5.35
C GLY A 383 10.98 -6.75 6.77
N ASP A 384 11.82 -6.58 7.79
CA ASP A 384 11.39 -6.53 9.20
C ASP A 384 11.85 -5.25 9.89
N TRP A 385 11.07 -4.75 10.85
CA TRP A 385 11.56 -3.75 11.80
C TRP A 385 12.41 -4.43 12.87
N VAL A 386 13.59 -3.89 13.15
CA VAL A 386 14.56 -4.42 14.11
C VAL A 386 14.79 -3.38 15.21
N ASP A 387 14.62 -3.80 16.47
CA ASP A 387 14.82 -2.99 17.67
C ASP A 387 16.27 -3.14 18.15
N VAL A 388 17.01 -2.04 18.14
CA VAL A 388 18.44 -1.99 18.46
C VAL A 388 18.60 -1.26 19.77
N VAL A 389 19.03 -1.99 20.79
CA VAL A 389 19.32 -1.45 22.12
C VAL A 389 20.77 -1.01 22.17
N ILE A 390 21.07 0.14 22.77
CA ILE A 390 22.43 0.62 23.02
C ILE A 390 22.56 1.17 24.44
N ASP A 391 23.79 1.24 24.95
CA ASP A 391 24.10 2.16 26.05
C ASP A 391 24.40 3.58 25.52
N ASP A 392 24.52 4.56 26.41
CA ASP A 392 24.78 5.97 26.05
C ASP A 392 26.25 6.39 26.09
N ARG A 393 27.22 5.47 26.21
CA ARG A 393 28.64 5.84 26.12
C ARG A 393 28.95 6.31 24.69
N LEU A 394 29.39 7.54 24.50
CA LEU A 394 29.71 8.12 23.20
C LEU A 394 31.23 8.31 23.04
N PRO A 395 31.79 8.12 21.83
CA PRO A 395 33.19 8.36 21.54
C PRO A 395 33.52 9.86 21.59
N THR A 396 34.54 10.23 22.34
CA THR A 396 34.99 11.61 22.50
C THR A 396 36.49 11.74 22.31
N LEU A 397 36.92 12.91 21.82
CA LEU A 397 38.32 13.33 21.78
C LEU A 397 38.40 14.73 22.37
N HIS A 398 39.27 14.95 23.35
CA HIS A 398 39.35 16.21 24.11
C HIS A 398 37.99 16.69 24.66
N ASN A 399 37.16 15.76 25.15
CA ASN A 399 35.82 16.01 25.68
C ASN A 399 34.80 16.56 24.66
N GLN A 400 35.07 16.42 23.35
CA GLN A 400 34.13 16.70 22.28
C GLN A 400 33.71 15.41 21.58
N LEU A 401 32.45 15.32 21.14
CA LEU A 401 32.00 14.21 20.30
C LEU A 401 32.74 14.26 18.96
N ILE A 402 33.22 13.09 18.49
CA ILE A 402 33.96 13.00 17.22
C ILE A 402 33.11 12.59 16.02
N TYR A 403 31.89 12.11 16.28
CA TYR A 403 30.94 11.69 15.24
C TYR A 403 29.74 12.65 15.18
N CYS A 404 28.57 12.20 14.76
CA CYS A 404 27.41 13.07 14.59
C CYS A 404 27.00 13.74 15.91
N HIS A 405 26.75 15.05 15.86
CA HIS A 405 26.41 15.86 17.03
C HIS A 405 25.53 17.07 16.67
N SER A 406 24.82 17.59 17.67
CA SER A 406 24.02 18.82 17.58
C SER A 406 24.87 20.07 17.86
N ASN A 407 24.40 21.22 17.39
CA ASN A 407 24.90 22.52 17.81
C ASN A 407 24.71 22.73 19.32
N SER A 408 23.62 22.17 19.86
CA SER A 408 23.32 22.14 21.28
C SER A 408 24.08 20.98 21.94
N LYS A 409 25.10 21.29 22.76
CA LYS A 409 25.92 20.29 23.46
C LYS A 409 25.13 19.35 24.38
N ASN A 410 23.93 19.76 24.78
CA ASN A 410 23.03 18.98 25.61
C ASN A 410 22.01 18.15 24.82
N GLU A 411 21.98 18.20 23.50
CA GLU A 411 21.04 17.44 22.67
C GLU A 411 21.74 16.27 21.96
N LEU A 412 21.28 15.04 22.24
CA LEU A 412 22.09 13.84 21.94
C LEU A 412 21.40 12.77 21.10
N TRP A 413 20.18 13.00 20.62
CA TRP A 413 19.48 12.02 19.78
C TRP A 413 20.28 11.64 18.53
N CYS A 414 20.93 12.60 17.87
CA CYS A 414 21.68 12.37 16.63
C CYS A 414 22.87 11.43 16.86
N ALA A 415 23.65 11.67 17.92
CA ALA A 415 24.77 10.84 18.32
C ALA A 415 24.34 9.40 18.70
N LEU A 416 23.21 9.27 19.39
CA LEU A 416 22.68 7.96 19.83
C LEU A 416 22.08 7.16 18.68
N VAL A 417 21.34 7.82 17.76
CA VAL A 417 20.80 7.17 16.55
C VAL A 417 21.94 6.67 15.66
N GLU A 418 22.98 7.48 15.48
CA GLU A 418 24.18 7.08 14.74
C GLU A 418 24.88 5.88 15.40
N LYS A 419 25.03 5.89 16.73
CA LYS A 419 25.60 4.76 17.47
C LYS A 419 24.81 3.46 17.26
N ALA A 420 23.48 3.52 17.30
CA ALA A 420 22.64 2.35 17.06
C ALA A 420 22.79 1.83 15.62
N TYR A 421 22.95 2.74 14.66
CA TYR A 421 23.19 2.38 13.26
C TYR A 421 24.60 1.81 13.02
N ALA A 422 25.62 2.35 13.71
CA ALA A 422 26.99 1.82 13.73
C ALA A 422 27.01 0.39 14.31
N LYS A 423 26.26 0.15 15.39
CA LYS A 423 26.07 -1.20 15.96
C LYS A 423 25.49 -2.18 14.95
N LEU A 424 24.45 -1.79 14.22
CA LEU A 424 23.88 -2.61 13.13
C LEU A 424 24.87 -2.90 12.01
N SER A 425 25.82 -2.00 11.79
CA SER A 425 26.83 -2.09 10.74
C SER A 425 28.14 -2.73 11.22
N GLY A 426 28.23 -3.04 12.51
CA GLY A 426 29.37 -3.68 13.17
C GLY A 426 30.27 -2.72 13.96
N CYS A 427 30.59 -1.54 13.40
CA CYS A 427 31.40 -0.48 14.02
C CYS A 427 31.15 0.88 13.33
N TYR A 428 31.69 1.97 13.88
CA TYR A 428 31.56 3.31 13.28
C TYR A 428 32.27 3.44 11.92
N GLU A 429 33.49 2.90 11.77
CA GLU A 429 34.23 2.94 10.50
C GLU A 429 33.47 2.21 9.36
N ALA A 430 32.57 1.27 9.67
CA ALA A 430 31.73 0.60 8.66
C ALA A 430 30.66 1.52 8.05
N LEU A 431 30.39 2.67 8.66
CA LEU A 431 29.49 3.70 8.12
C LEU A 431 30.15 4.55 7.03
N ASP A 432 31.48 4.49 6.89
CA ASP A 432 32.20 5.22 5.86
C ASP A 432 31.76 4.79 4.44
N GLY A 433 31.52 5.77 3.56
CA GLY A 433 31.16 5.58 2.15
C GLY A 433 29.93 4.70 1.89
N GLY A 434 28.73 5.12 2.31
CA GLY A 434 27.47 4.39 2.09
C GLY A 434 26.51 5.02 1.09
N ASN A 435 25.36 4.36 0.90
CA ASN A 435 24.35 4.78 -0.06
C ASN A 435 23.16 5.40 0.68
N THR A 436 22.83 6.67 0.39
CA THR A 436 21.71 7.38 1.04
C THR A 436 20.37 6.65 0.85
N ALA A 437 20.15 5.99 -0.30
CA ALA A 437 18.94 5.21 -0.55
C ALA A 437 18.72 4.11 0.51
N ASP A 438 19.81 3.52 0.99
CA ASP A 438 19.78 2.47 2.00
C ASP A 438 19.31 3.00 3.36
N ALA A 439 19.85 4.14 3.81
CA ALA A 439 19.41 4.77 5.06
C ALA A 439 17.94 5.21 4.98
N LEU A 440 17.52 5.80 3.85
CA LEU A 440 16.13 6.21 3.66
C LEU A 440 15.16 5.03 3.77
N VAL A 441 15.50 3.87 3.19
CA VAL A 441 14.71 2.64 3.33
C VAL A 441 14.76 2.12 4.77
N ASP A 442 15.92 2.13 5.41
CA ASP A 442 16.07 1.67 6.80
C ASP A 442 15.26 2.53 7.79
N PHE A 443 15.02 3.81 7.51
CA PHE A 443 14.17 4.68 8.34
C PHE A 443 12.68 4.57 8.07
N THR A 444 12.27 4.00 6.93
CA THR A 444 10.89 4.09 6.47
C THR A 444 10.21 2.75 6.21
N GLY A 445 10.98 1.73 5.80
CA GLY A 445 10.46 0.54 5.13
C GLY A 445 9.85 0.82 3.75
N GLY A 446 10.08 2.02 3.21
CA GLY A 446 9.58 2.49 1.94
C GLY A 446 10.31 1.88 0.74
N VAL A 447 10.16 2.51 -0.42
CA VAL A 447 10.81 2.12 -1.67
C VAL A 447 11.58 3.31 -2.23
N SER A 448 12.89 3.15 -2.38
CA SER A 448 13.79 4.16 -2.94
C SER A 448 13.89 4.04 -4.47
N GLU A 449 13.59 5.11 -5.18
CA GLU A 449 13.84 5.28 -6.62
C GLU A 449 14.98 6.28 -6.81
N PRO A 450 16.20 5.81 -7.14
CA PRO A 450 17.26 6.68 -7.61
C PRO A 450 16.99 7.12 -9.05
N ILE A 451 17.29 8.38 -9.37
CA ILE A 451 17.14 8.97 -10.70
C ILE A 451 18.41 9.74 -11.02
N ASP A 452 19.03 9.40 -12.14
CA ASP A 452 20.15 10.14 -12.71
C ASP A 452 19.61 11.33 -13.54
N LEU A 453 19.90 12.53 -13.06
CA LEU A 453 19.47 13.79 -13.67
C LEU A 453 20.28 14.14 -14.93
N LEU A 454 21.54 13.71 -14.98
CA LEU A 454 22.44 13.95 -16.10
C LEU A 454 22.10 13.04 -17.28
N GLU A 455 22.07 11.72 -17.06
CA GLU A 455 21.74 10.74 -18.10
C GLU A 455 20.29 10.93 -18.60
N GLY A 456 19.38 11.34 -17.71
CA GLY A 456 17.99 11.64 -18.08
C GLY A 456 17.81 12.93 -18.91
N GLY A 457 18.81 13.81 -18.94
CA GLY A 457 18.80 15.07 -19.68
C GLY A 457 17.83 16.12 -19.13
N TYR A 458 17.55 16.11 -17.83
CA TYR A 458 16.50 16.95 -17.21
C TYR A 458 16.81 18.46 -17.23
N ALA A 459 18.09 18.83 -17.28
CA ALA A 459 18.50 20.23 -17.42
C ALA A 459 18.01 20.85 -18.74
N ASN A 460 18.04 20.07 -19.83
CA ASN A 460 17.81 20.56 -21.19
C ASN A 460 16.38 20.31 -21.71
N ASP A 461 15.56 19.56 -20.95
CA ASP A 461 14.20 19.18 -21.33
C ASP A 461 13.18 19.65 -20.29
N GLU A 462 12.47 20.73 -20.61
CA GLU A 462 11.48 21.35 -19.74
C GLU A 462 10.30 20.41 -19.42
N ALA A 463 9.83 19.63 -20.41
CA ALA A 463 8.70 18.74 -20.20
C ALA A 463 9.06 17.62 -19.21
N LYS A 464 10.24 17.01 -19.36
CA LYS A 464 10.75 16.01 -18.40
C LYS A 464 10.95 16.61 -17.01
N ARG A 465 11.50 17.82 -16.94
CA ARG A 465 11.71 18.54 -15.68
C ARG A 465 10.39 18.80 -14.96
N ASN A 466 9.37 19.27 -15.66
CA ASN A 466 8.04 19.53 -15.10
C ASN A 466 7.39 18.24 -14.57
N VAL A 467 7.48 17.13 -15.32
CA VAL A 467 7.00 15.81 -14.87
C VAL A 467 7.77 15.32 -13.64
N LEU A 468 9.08 15.54 -13.58
CA LEU A 468 9.90 15.18 -12.43
C LEU A 468 9.52 16.00 -11.20
N PHE A 469 9.34 17.32 -11.33
CA PHE A 469 8.92 18.19 -10.24
C PHE A 469 7.59 17.73 -9.64
N GLU A 470 6.57 17.47 -10.46
CA GLU A 470 5.28 16.95 -9.99
C GLU A 470 5.42 15.63 -9.23
N ARG A 471 6.32 14.76 -9.68
CA ARG A 471 6.62 13.49 -8.99
C ARG A 471 7.31 13.74 -7.65
N VAL A 472 8.30 14.63 -7.59
CA VAL A 472 9.03 14.99 -6.37
C VAL A 472 8.08 15.63 -5.35
N LEU A 473 7.29 16.61 -5.78
CA LEU A 473 6.26 17.27 -4.98
C LEU A 473 5.23 16.28 -4.44
N LYS A 474 4.78 15.33 -5.26
CA LYS A 474 3.85 14.27 -4.83
C LYS A 474 4.45 13.33 -3.78
N VAL A 475 5.73 12.96 -3.90
CA VAL A 475 6.41 12.14 -2.89
C VAL A 475 6.54 12.91 -1.58
N TYR A 476 6.98 14.18 -1.66
CA TYR A 476 7.11 15.06 -0.51
C TYR A 476 5.78 15.26 0.22
N ASN A 477 4.71 15.64 -0.49
CA ASN A 477 3.38 15.86 0.10
C ASN A 477 2.76 14.61 0.72
N ARG A 478 3.23 13.42 0.34
CA ARG A 478 2.79 12.13 0.91
C ARG A 478 3.69 11.63 2.04
N GLY A 479 4.56 12.48 2.58
CA GLY A 479 5.44 12.16 3.69
C GLY A 479 6.65 11.31 3.33
N GLY A 480 6.98 11.19 2.04
CA GLY A 480 8.21 10.53 1.60
C GLY A 480 9.46 11.33 1.99
N LEU A 481 10.60 10.64 1.98
CA LEU A 481 11.92 11.23 2.22
C LEU A 481 12.67 11.36 0.90
N ILE A 482 13.38 12.47 0.71
CA ILE A 482 14.07 12.77 -0.54
C ILE A 482 15.46 13.30 -0.22
N SER A 483 16.45 12.79 -0.95
CA SER A 483 17.84 13.23 -0.87
C SER A 483 18.41 13.33 -2.29
N CYS A 484 19.49 14.08 -2.47
CA CYS A 484 20.14 14.28 -3.75
C CYS A 484 21.65 14.42 -3.56
N SER A 485 22.41 14.30 -4.64
CA SER A 485 23.86 14.42 -4.59
C SER A 485 24.43 14.95 -5.90
N ILE A 486 25.68 15.37 -5.83
CA ILE A 486 26.50 15.74 -6.99
C ILE A 486 27.61 14.71 -7.10
N LYS A 487 27.69 13.98 -8.21
CA LYS A 487 28.65 12.90 -8.43
C LYS A 487 30.07 13.46 -8.50
N ALA A 488 30.98 12.87 -7.74
CA ALA A 488 32.42 13.12 -7.87
C ALA A 488 33.00 12.18 -8.93
N THR A 489 33.77 12.73 -9.88
CA THR A 489 34.39 11.99 -10.99
C THR A 489 35.77 11.43 -10.64
N SER A 490 36.41 11.98 -9.62
CA SER A 490 37.72 11.54 -9.13
C SER A 490 37.78 11.64 -7.60
N ALA A 491 38.76 10.99 -6.98
CA ALA A 491 39.00 11.12 -5.54
C ALA A 491 39.38 12.55 -5.13
N ALA A 492 39.99 13.33 -6.04
CA ALA A 492 40.30 14.74 -5.82
C ALA A 492 39.05 15.63 -5.86
N ASP A 493 37.99 15.20 -6.56
CA ASP A 493 36.70 15.89 -6.59
C ASP A 493 35.79 15.52 -5.40
N MET A 494 36.19 14.54 -4.59
CA MET A 494 35.41 14.05 -3.45
C MET A 494 35.40 15.13 -2.37
N GLU A 495 34.21 15.58 -1.97
CA GLU A 495 34.00 16.71 -1.06
C GLU A 495 34.58 18.06 -1.55
N ALA A 496 34.83 18.18 -2.88
CA ALA A 496 35.31 19.41 -3.47
C ALA A 496 34.18 20.46 -3.61
N ARG A 497 34.48 21.71 -3.27
CA ARG A 497 33.57 22.84 -3.36
C ARG A 497 33.55 23.44 -4.78
N LEU A 498 32.35 23.71 -5.27
CA LEU A 498 32.10 24.46 -6.50
C LEU A 498 32.06 25.97 -6.23
N ASP A 499 32.31 26.78 -7.25
CA ASP A 499 32.23 28.25 -7.18
C ASP A 499 30.85 28.75 -6.71
N CYS A 500 29.80 27.96 -6.99
CA CYS A 500 28.43 28.23 -6.58
C CYS A 500 28.09 27.82 -5.13
N GLY A 501 29.08 27.39 -4.35
CA GLY A 501 28.92 26.98 -2.94
C GLY A 501 28.62 25.50 -2.72
N LEU A 502 28.09 24.78 -3.72
CA LEU A 502 27.74 23.36 -3.62
C LEU A 502 28.98 22.44 -3.53
N VAL A 503 28.80 21.24 -2.99
CA VAL A 503 29.87 20.27 -2.71
C VAL A 503 29.65 18.99 -3.51
N LYS A 504 30.70 18.53 -4.20
CA LYS A 504 30.73 17.26 -4.95
C LYS A 504 30.97 16.07 -4.03
N GLY A 505 30.50 14.88 -4.42
CA GLY A 505 30.64 13.65 -3.65
C GLY A 505 29.87 13.65 -2.31
N HIS A 506 28.93 14.58 -2.14
CA HIS A 506 28.23 14.81 -0.88
C HIS A 506 26.72 14.67 -1.05
N ALA A 507 26.05 14.17 -0.01
CA ALA A 507 24.60 13.98 0.01
C ALA A 507 23.91 15.19 0.64
N TYR A 508 22.87 15.70 0.00
CA TYR A 508 22.02 16.77 0.50
C TYR A 508 20.63 16.21 0.84
N ALA A 509 20.01 16.76 1.88
CA ALA A 509 18.63 16.44 2.22
C ALA A 509 17.68 17.42 1.53
N VAL A 510 16.57 16.94 0.98
CA VAL A 510 15.50 17.83 0.51
C VAL A 510 14.52 18.03 1.65
N THR A 511 14.41 19.27 2.14
CA THR A 511 13.59 19.60 3.33
C THR A 511 12.27 20.26 2.99
N ASP A 512 12.12 20.86 1.80
CA ASP A 512 10.82 21.33 1.30
C ASP A 512 10.75 21.36 -0.24
N VAL A 513 9.54 21.22 -0.80
CA VAL A 513 9.28 21.28 -2.25
C VAL A 513 7.99 22.03 -2.46
N ARG A 514 8.02 23.18 -3.14
CA ARG A 514 6.85 24.07 -3.25
C ARG A 514 6.76 24.82 -4.56
N ARG A 515 5.54 25.24 -4.89
CA ARG A 515 5.26 26.24 -5.92
C ARG A 515 5.12 27.60 -5.27
N VAL A 516 6.09 28.48 -5.52
CA VAL A 516 6.11 29.84 -4.96
C VAL A 516 5.45 30.80 -5.96
N ARG A 517 4.58 31.68 -5.48
CA ARG A 517 3.92 32.68 -6.32
C ARG A 517 4.75 33.97 -6.37
N LEU A 518 4.93 34.53 -7.56
CA LEU A 518 5.61 35.81 -7.75
C LEU A 518 4.60 36.98 -7.77
N GLY A 519 4.98 38.12 -7.20
CA GLY A 519 4.23 39.38 -7.26
C GLY A 519 3.74 39.95 -5.93
N HIS A 520 3.31 41.22 -5.97
CA HIS A 520 2.78 42.00 -4.84
C HIS A 520 1.32 42.42 -5.08
N GLY A 521 0.48 42.37 -4.04
CA GLY A 521 -0.88 42.92 -4.03
C GLY A 521 -2.00 42.05 -4.63
N LEU A 522 -3.26 42.49 -4.48
CA LEU A 522 -4.50 41.74 -4.83
C LEU A 522 -4.61 41.36 -6.33
N LEU A 523 -3.97 42.11 -7.24
CA LEU A 523 -3.98 41.84 -8.69
C LEU A 523 -3.11 40.62 -9.08
N SER A 524 -2.08 40.30 -8.30
CA SER A 524 -1.25 39.08 -8.49
C SER A 524 -2.05 37.79 -8.23
N TYR A 525 -3.18 37.89 -7.53
CA TYR A 525 -4.06 36.76 -7.22
C TYR A 525 -4.70 36.14 -8.46
N PHE A 526 -4.85 36.92 -9.55
CA PHE A 526 -5.52 36.49 -10.78
C PHE A 526 -4.57 36.20 -11.96
N LYS A 527 -3.27 36.54 -11.86
CA LYS A 527 -2.27 36.40 -12.96
C LYS A 527 -0.88 35.89 -12.53
N SER A 528 -0.70 35.40 -11.31
CA SER A 528 0.65 35.07 -10.80
C SER A 528 1.33 33.93 -11.56
N GLU A 529 2.52 34.24 -12.07
CA GLU A 529 3.54 33.26 -12.44
C GLU A 529 3.95 32.45 -11.19
N LYS A 530 4.09 31.14 -11.35
CA LYS A 530 4.46 30.22 -10.27
C LYS A 530 5.85 29.68 -10.58
N LEU A 531 6.71 29.72 -9.58
CA LEU A 531 8.06 29.20 -9.64
C LEU A 531 8.13 27.87 -8.88
N ASP A 532 8.63 26.84 -9.55
CA ASP A 532 8.84 25.52 -8.97
C ASP A 532 10.17 25.55 -8.19
N MET A 533 10.08 25.43 -6.86
CA MET A 533 11.19 25.64 -5.92
C MET A 533 11.45 24.40 -5.07
N ILE A 534 12.71 24.20 -4.71
CA ILE A 534 13.18 23.12 -3.84
C ILE A 534 14.09 23.68 -2.75
N ARG A 535 13.89 23.24 -1.51
CA ARG A 535 14.75 23.56 -0.37
C ARG A 535 15.61 22.36 -0.03
N LEU A 536 16.91 22.62 0.09
CA LEU A 536 17.95 21.65 0.32
C LEU A 536 18.63 21.96 1.64
N ARG A 537 19.25 20.95 2.24
CA ARG A 537 20.11 21.11 3.41
C ARG A 537 21.43 20.38 3.25
N ASN A 538 22.51 21.08 3.53
CA ASN A 538 23.85 20.53 3.67
C ASN A 538 24.04 19.90 5.07
N PRO A 539 24.32 18.59 5.18
CA PRO A 539 24.65 17.91 6.43
C PRO A 539 25.80 18.49 7.26
N TRP A 540 26.66 19.33 6.67
CA TRP A 540 27.70 20.03 7.43
C TRP A 540 27.17 21.20 8.26
N GLY A 541 25.92 21.63 8.04
CA GLY A 541 25.32 22.77 8.75
C GLY A 541 25.95 24.12 8.39
N GLU A 542 26.70 24.17 7.29
CA GLU A 542 27.37 25.36 6.74
C GLU A 542 27.53 25.19 5.23
N LYS A 543 27.99 26.26 4.54
CA LYS A 543 28.36 26.26 3.11
C LYS A 543 27.17 26.06 2.19
N GLU A 544 26.43 27.15 2.02
CA GLU A 544 25.21 27.21 1.21
C GLU A 544 25.44 27.62 -0.24
N TRP A 545 24.39 27.43 -1.04
CA TRP A 545 24.26 27.95 -2.39
C TRP A 545 24.36 29.49 -2.39
N ASN A 546 25.20 30.06 -3.25
CA ASN A 546 25.40 31.51 -3.35
C ASN A 546 24.82 32.12 -4.65
N GLY A 547 24.05 31.35 -5.41
CA GLY A 547 23.41 31.82 -6.65
C GLY A 547 22.02 32.41 -6.43
N PRO A 548 21.20 32.52 -7.49
CA PRO A 548 19.83 33.02 -7.41
C PRO A 548 18.99 32.25 -6.37
N TRP A 549 18.22 32.99 -5.59
CA TRP A 549 17.37 32.48 -4.48
C TRP A 549 18.13 31.92 -3.27
N SER A 550 19.45 32.13 -3.20
CA SER A 550 20.20 32.02 -1.93
C SER A 550 19.60 32.92 -0.84
N ASP A 551 19.99 32.69 0.41
CA ASP A 551 19.45 33.40 1.57
C ASP A 551 19.60 34.93 1.49
N THR A 552 20.68 35.40 0.85
CA THR A 552 20.97 36.83 0.64
C THR A 552 20.55 37.37 -0.73
N SER A 553 19.87 36.56 -1.56
CA SER A 553 19.56 36.90 -2.95
C SER A 553 18.49 38.01 -3.07
N GLU A 554 18.72 38.98 -3.95
CA GLU A 554 17.75 40.08 -4.20
C GLU A 554 16.46 39.59 -4.85
N GLU A 555 16.47 38.42 -5.49
CA GLU A 555 15.33 37.76 -6.12
C GLU A 555 14.17 37.55 -5.15
N TRP A 556 14.46 37.37 -3.86
CA TRP A 556 13.44 37.28 -2.83
C TRP A 556 12.55 38.52 -2.79
N GLN A 557 13.04 39.71 -3.16
CA GLN A 557 12.25 40.94 -3.28
C GLN A 557 10.99 40.80 -4.15
N LYS A 558 11.00 39.85 -5.11
CA LYS A 558 9.88 39.53 -6.01
C LYS A 558 8.76 38.74 -5.33
N VAL A 559 9.01 38.15 -4.17
CA VAL A 559 8.05 37.38 -3.37
C VAL A 559 7.50 38.25 -2.24
N SER A 560 6.19 38.21 -2.03
CA SER A 560 5.53 38.96 -0.95
C SER A 560 5.98 38.50 0.45
N ASN A 561 5.99 39.41 1.44
CA ASN A 561 6.42 39.09 2.81
C ASN A 561 5.62 37.92 3.42
N SER A 562 4.30 37.87 3.19
CA SER A 562 3.46 36.76 3.69
C SER A 562 3.85 35.40 3.10
N GLU A 563 4.24 35.35 1.83
CA GLU A 563 4.70 34.10 1.22
C GLU A 563 6.09 33.71 1.75
N ARG A 564 6.99 34.68 2.00
CA ARG A 564 8.30 34.40 2.62
C ARG A 564 8.17 33.86 4.05
N GLU A 565 7.27 34.42 4.85
CA GLU A 565 6.96 33.90 6.18
C GLU A 565 6.42 32.45 6.12
N LYS A 566 5.57 32.12 5.15
CA LYS A 566 5.08 30.75 4.94
C LYS A 566 6.16 29.76 4.48
N LEU A 567 7.21 30.27 3.84
CA LEU A 567 8.38 29.47 3.46
C LEU A 567 9.32 29.24 4.65
N GLY A 568 9.12 29.98 5.76
CA GLY A 568 9.96 29.87 6.94
C GLY A 568 11.42 30.22 6.65
N MET A 569 11.67 31.23 5.82
CA MET A 569 13.03 31.63 5.50
C MET A 569 13.73 32.23 6.71
N THR A 570 14.85 31.62 7.09
CA THR A 570 15.89 32.18 7.93
C THR A 570 16.96 32.81 7.04
N VAL A 571 17.74 33.76 7.58
CA VAL A 571 18.94 34.30 6.92
C VAL A 571 20.09 34.01 7.86
N GLN A 572 20.54 32.76 7.86
CA GLN A 572 21.58 32.23 8.74
C GLN A 572 22.35 31.18 7.95
N ASP A 573 23.68 31.10 8.08
CA ASP A 573 24.47 30.01 7.48
C ASP A 573 24.26 28.75 8.33
N ASP A 574 23.13 28.09 8.10
CA ASP A 574 22.64 26.91 8.81
C ASP A 574 22.66 25.65 7.93
N GLY A 575 23.09 25.82 6.68
CA GLY A 575 23.22 24.81 5.64
C GLY A 575 21.92 24.58 4.85
N GLU A 576 20.78 25.19 5.23
CA GLU A 576 19.55 25.17 4.44
C GLU A 576 19.55 26.28 3.38
N PHE A 577 19.12 25.95 2.16
CA PHE A 577 18.98 26.97 1.11
C PHE A 577 17.90 26.57 0.10
N TRP A 578 17.33 27.58 -0.53
CA TRP A 578 16.38 27.42 -1.63
C TRP A 578 17.05 27.60 -2.98
N MET A 579 16.53 26.92 -4.00
CA MET A 579 16.85 27.18 -5.39
C MET A 579 15.66 26.83 -6.30
N THR A 580 15.73 27.28 -7.55
CA THR A 580 14.76 26.85 -8.56
C THR A 580 14.95 25.38 -8.88
N PHE A 581 13.88 24.70 -9.27
CA PHE A 581 13.99 23.30 -9.71
C PHE A 581 14.77 23.15 -11.03
N GLU A 582 14.87 24.23 -11.81
CA GLU A 582 15.73 24.29 -12.98
C GLU A 582 17.21 24.27 -12.61
N ASP A 583 17.64 25.13 -11.70
CA ASP A 583 19.01 25.13 -11.17
C ASP A 583 19.34 23.79 -10.52
N PHE A 584 18.39 23.22 -9.76
CA PHE A 584 18.55 21.89 -9.21
C PHE A 584 18.89 20.84 -10.29
N CYS A 585 18.11 20.78 -11.39
CA CYS A 585 18.38 19.85 -12.48
C CYS A 585 19.67 20.14 -13.26
N ARG A 586 20.20 21.37 -13.16
CA ARG A 586 21.43 21.80 -13.82
C ARG A 586 22.68 21.43 -13.02
N TYR A 587 22.64 21.57 -11.69
CA TYR A 587 23.81 21.38 -10.83
C TYR A 587 23.86 20.00 -10.14
N PHE A 588 22.71 19.42 -9.79
CA PHE A 588 22.66 18.10 -9.16
C PHE A 588 22.68 16.98 -10.20
N THR A 589 23.31 15.86 -9.84
CA THR A 589 23.45 14.71 -10.73
C THR A 589 22.46 13.61 -10.40
N ASP A 590 22.08 13.47 -9.13
CA ASP A 590 21.24 12.38 -8.67
C ASP A 590 20.16 12.88 -7.70
N ILE A 591 18.96 12.33 -7.81
CA ILE A 591 17.89 12.47 -6.81
C ILE A 591 17.34 11.10 -6.43
N ILE A 592 17.22 10.87 -5.13
CA ILE A 592 16.72 9.63 -4.54
C ILE A 592 15.41 9.94 -3.84
N LYS A 593 14.32 9.35 -4.34
CA LYS A 593 12.98 9.51 -3.78
C LYS A 593 12.59 8.25 -3.03
N CYS A 594 12.48 8.31 -1.71
CA CYS A 594 11.97 7.23 -0.90
C CYS A 594 10.47 7.42 -0.64
N ARG A 595 9.66 6.55 -1.25
CA ARG A 595 8.20 6.57 -1.13
C ARG A 595 7.71 5.69 -0.01
N LEU A 596 6.78 6.24 0.77
CA LEU A 596 5.91 5.45 1.62
C LEU A 596 4.79 4.87 0.75
N ILE A 597 4.80 3.55 0.56
CA ILE A 597 3.77 2.87 -0.23
C ILE A 597 2.51 2.72 0.62
N ASN A 598 1.42 3.28 0.11
CA ASN A 598 0.12 3.17 0.75
C ASN A 598 -0.59 1.88 0.32
N THR A 599 -0.72 0.94 1.25
CA THR A 599 -1.42 -0.34 1.06
C THR A 599 -2.78 -0.39 1.76
N SER A 600 -3.26 0.75 2.28
CA SER A 600 -4.50 0.80 3.05
C SER A 600 -5.74 0.84 2.16
N TYR A 601 -6.59 -0.19 2.24
CA TYR A 601 -7.88 -0.25 1.53
C TYR A 601 -8.87 0.89 1.87
N LEU A 602 -8.62 1.66 2.93
CA LEU A 602 -9.50 2.74 3.41
C LEU A 602 -8.95 4.14 3.09
N SER A 603 -8.18 4.27 1.99
CA SER A 603 -7.53 5.51 1.60
C SER A 603 -8.25 6.22 0.45
N ILE A 604 -8.29 7.56 0.49
CA ILE A 604 -8.73 8.42 -0.63
C ILE A 604 -7.65 8.58 -1.73
N HIS A 605 -6.43 8.14 -1.46
CA HIS A 605 -5.30 8.18 -2.39
C HIS A 605 -5.01 6.80 -2.97
N LYS A 606 -4.39 6.76 -4.18
CA LYS A 606 -3.89 5.54 -4.85
C LYS A 606 -3.28 4.57 -3.84
N THR A 607 -3.87 3.37 -3.79
CA THR A 607 -3.42 2.23 -3.02
C THR A 607 -2.61 1.31 -3.92
N TRP A 608 -1.62 0.65 -3.34
CA TRP A 608 -0.82 -0.37 -3.99
C TRP A 608 -1.06 -1.71 -3.31
N GLU A 609 -1.11 -2.76 -4.11
CA GLU A 609 -0.99 -4.12 -3.64
C GLU A 609 0.49 -4.47 -3.59
N GLU A 610 0.95 -4.92 -2.42
CA GLU A 610 2.35 -5.29 -2.19
C GLU A 610 2.45 -6.81 -2.01
N VAL A 611 3.34 -7.44 -2.77
CA VAL A 611 3.76 -8.81 -2.55
C VAL A 611 5.22 -8.82 -2.11
N VAL A 612 5.50 -9.47 -0.98
CA VAL A 612 6.85 -9.61 -0.40
C VAL A 612 7.25 -11.08 -0.40
N LEU A 613 8.31 -11.42 -1.13
CA LEU A 613 8.84 -12.77 -1.27
C LEU A 613 10.30 -12.82 -0.83
N ARG A 614 10.67 -13.85 -0.08
CA ARG A 614 12.05 -14.11 0.31
C ARG A 614 12.59 -15.23 -0.58
N GLY A 615 13.70 -14.98 -1.25
CA GLY A 615 14.36 -15.93 -2.13
C GLY A 615 15.84 -16.07 -1.80
N ALA A 616 16.51 -17.00 -2.47
CA ALA A 616 17.94 -17.19 -2.34
C ALA A 616 18.57 -17.72 -3.64
N TRP A 617 19.77 -17.26 -3.94
CA TRP A 617 20.69 -17.90 -4.88
C TRP A 617 21.43 -18.99 -4.11
N THR A 618 21.13 -20.25 -4.44
CA THR A 618 21.70 -21.44 -3.79
C THR A 618 22.45 -22.28 -4.80
N LYS A 619 23.54 -22.90 -4.34
CA LYS A 619 24.34 -23.82 -5.14
C LYS A 619 23.86 -25.25 -4.95
N HIS A 620 23.70 -25.99 -6.03
CA HIS A 620 23.37 -27.42 -6.00
C HIS A 620 24.06 -28.16 -7.16
N GLU A 621 24.38 -29.44 -6.99
CA GLU A 621 25.03 -30.25 -8.03
C GLU A 621 24.11 -30.56 -9.21
N ASP A 622 22.86 -30.94 -8.91
CA ASP A 622 21.77 -31.06 -9.89
C ASP A 622 21.40 -29.67 -10.48
N PRO A 623 21.58 -29.46 -11.80
CA PRO A 623 21.27 -28.19 -12.47
C PRO A 623 19.82 -27.73 -12.32
N LEU A 624 18.85 -28.65 -12.20
CA LEU A 624 17.43 -28.31 -12.01
C LEU A 624 17.16 -27.73 -10.62
N LYS A 625 18.03 -28.02 -9.65
CA LYS A 625 17.95 -27.52 -8.27
C LYS A 625 18.91 -26.37 -7.97
N ASN A 626 19.87 -26.11 -8.86
CA ASN A 626 20.77 -24.97 -8.74
C ASN A 626 19.99 -23.66 -8.91
N ARG A 627 20.31 -22.62 -8.13
CA ARG A 627 19.62 -21.31 -8.15
C ARG A 627 20.58 -20.13 -8.26
N CYS A 628 21.87 -20.35 -8.49
CA CYS A 628 22.87 -19.29 -8.68
C CYS A 628 23.37 -19.25 -10.12
N GLY A 629 22.46 -18.93 -11.05
CA GLY A 629 22.69 -19.05 -12.49
C GLY A 629 23.41 -17.88 -13.16
N GLY A 630 23.55 -16.74 -12.47
CA GLY A 630 24.11 -15.51 -13.04
C GLY A 630 23.14 -14.80 -13.99
N CYS A 631 23.54 -13.64 -14.53
CA CYS A 631 22.72 -12.86 -15.45
C CYS A 631 22.66 -13.49 -16.86
N VAL A 632 21.91 -12.88 -17.79
CA VAL A 632 21.67 -13.39 -19.15
C VAL A 632 22.94 -13.67 -19.97
N ASN A 633 24.08 -13.08 -19.58
CA ASN A 633 25.38 -13.39 -20.19
C ASN A 633 25.78 -14.86 -19.96
N ASN A 634 25.30 -15.49 -18.89
CA ASN A 634 25.50 -16.89 -18.55
C ASN A 634 24.34 -17.74 -19.11
N ARG A 635 24.23 -17.81 -20.44
CA ARG A 635 23.05 -18.39 -21.13
C ARG A 635 22.66 -19.79 -20.66
N ASP A 636 23.64 -20.64 -20.40
CA ASP A 636 23.42 -22.05 -20.01
C ASP A 636 22.84 -22.21 -18.60
N THR A 637 23.09 -21.24 -17.72
CA THR A 637 22.74 -21.30 -16.30
C THR A 637 21.71 -20.26 -15.89
N PHE A 638 21.45 -19.22 -16.69
CA PHE A 638 20.55 -18.11 -16.36
C PHE A 638 19.15 -18.56 -15.90
N LEU A 639 18.55 -19.54 -16.58
CA LEU A 639 17.20 -20.03 -16.23
C LEU A 639 17.17 -20.88 -14.95
N GLN A 640 18.33 -21.27 -14.43
CA GLN A 640 18.43 -21.97 -13.15
C GLN A 640 18.11 -21.04 -11.98
N ASN A 641 18.24 -19.71 -12.12
CA ASN A 641 17.89 -18.77 -11.06
C ASN A 641 16.43 -18.94 -10.56
N PRO A 642 16.09 -18.43 -9.36
CA PRO A 642 14.71 -18.35 -8.92
C PRO A 642 13.84 -17.60 -9.94
N GLN A 643 12.60 -18.03 -10.12
CA GLN A 643 11.68 -17.46 -11.10
C GLN A 643 10.36 -17.14 -10.40
N TYR A 644 9.88 -15.90 -10.54
CA TYR A 644 8.67 -15.43 -9.89
C TYR A 644 7.64 -15.01 -10.92
N VAL A 645 6.49 -15.69 -10.96
CA VAL A 645 5.39 -15.35 -11.86
C VAL A 645 4.48 -14.32 -11.23
N PHE A 646 3.97 -13.37 -12.00
CA PHE A 646 2.94 -12.42 -11.58
C PHE A 646 2.07 -11.96 -12.76
N ASP A 647 0.87 -11.49 -12.44
CA ASP A 647 -0.15 -11.06 -13.40
C ASP A 647 -0.39 -9.56 -13.35
N VAL A 648 -0.49 -8.95 -14.52
CA VAL A 648 -1.01 -7.60 -14.72
C VAL A 648 -2.42 -7.73 -15.26
N LYS A 649 -3.41 -7.29 -14.47
CA LYS A 649 -4.85 -7.49 -14.76
C LYS A 649 -5.54 -6.28 -15.38
N LYS A 650 -4.88 -5.11 -15.38
CA LYS A 650 -5.36 -3.92 -16.10
C LYS A 650 -4.81 -3.95 -17.51
N THR A 651 -5.49 -3.26 -18.42
CA THR A 651 -5.03 -3.08 -19.82
C THR A 651 -3.59 -2.58 -19.89
N GLU A 652 -3.23 -1.67 -18.97
CA GLU A 652 -1.89 -1.19 -18.68
C GLU A 652 -1.82 -0.86 -17.20
N ASP A 653 -0.77 -1.30 -16.52
CA ASP A 653 -0.51 -1.01 -15.12
C ASP A 653 0.94 -0.58 -14.90
N GLU A 654 1.11 0.34 -13.95
CA GLU A 654 2.42 0.78 -13.51
C GLU A 654 2.93 -0.22 -12.48
N VAL A 655 4.04 -0.89 -12.76
CA VAL A 655 4.62 -1.92 -11.89
C VAL A 655 5.92 -1.43 -11.27
N LEU A 656 6.03 -1.56 -9.94
CA LEU A 656 7.27 -1.27 -9.22
C LEU A 656 7.86 -2.58 -8.69
N ILE A 657 9.14 -2.83 -8.98
CA ILE A 657 9.83 -4.04 -8.51
C ILE A 657 11.11 -3.61 -7.80
N CYS A 658 11.34 -4.18 -6.63
CA CYS A 658 12.51 -3.93 -5.81
C CYS A 658 13.11 -5.27 -5.38
N ILE A 659 14.40 -5.45 -5.62
CA ILE A 659 15.18 -6.57 -5.07
C ILE A 659 16.20 -6.00 -4.11
N GLN A 660 16.21 -6.55 -2.90
CA GLN A 660 17.19 -6.23 -1.87
C GLN A 660 17.99 -7.49 -1.56
N GLN A 661 19.31 -7.44 -1.62
CA GLN A 661 20.15 -8.52 -1.10
C GLN A 661 20.28 -8.41 0.43
N LYS A 662 20.31 -9.56 1.10
CA LYS A 662 20.58 -9.59 2.53
C LYS A 662 22.04 -9.22 2.74
N PRO A 663 22.36 -8.24 3.61
CA PRO A 663 23.74 -7.98 3.97
C PRO A 663 24.38 -9.27 4.50
N LYS A 664 25.56 -9.62 3.99
CA LYS A 664 26.36 -10.66 4.63
C LYS A 664 26.64 -10.21 6.06
N GLN A 665 26.47 -11.11 7.05
CA GLN A 665 26.97 -10.84 8.40
C GLN A 665 28.48 -10.75 8.31
N THR A 666 29.01 -9.54 8.21
CA THR A 666 30.44 -9.33 8.36
C THR A 666 30.77 -9.38 9.83
N ASN A 667 31.81 -10.14 10.16
CA ASN A 667 32.46 -9.97 11.45
C ASN A 667 33.00 -8.54 11.50
N ARG A 668 33.02 -7.91 12.69
CA ARG A 668 33.54 -6.54 12.86
C ARG A 668 34.92 -6.34 12.23
N LYS A 669 35.74 -7.40 12.17
CA LYS A 669 37.08 -7.42 11.57
C LYS A 669 37.11 -7.32 10.03
N GLU A 670 36.02 -7.65 9.35
CA GLU A 670 35.95 -7.71 7.88
C GLU A 670 35.33 -6.43 7.27
N GLY A 671 34.82 -5.51 8.11
CA GLY A 671 34.24 -4.24 7.68
C GLY A 671 32.85 -4.35 7.05
N LYS A 672 32.56 -3.50 6.05
CA LYS A 672 31.21 -3.26 5.50
C LYS A 672 30.59 -4.43 4.70
N GLY A 673 31.37 -5.45 4.35
CA GLY A 673 30.90 -6.55 3.50
C GLY A 673 30.66 -6.10 2.06
N GLU A 674 31.03 -6.93 1.10
CA GLU A 674 30.84 -6.58 -0.32
C GLU A 674 29.44 -6.97 -0.79
N ASN A 675 28.71 -6.00 -1.33
CA ASN A 675 27.47 -6.23 -2.06
C ASN A 675 27.78 -6.93 -3.37
N LEU A 676 27.01 -7.97 -3.70
CA LEU A 676 27.05 -8.58 -5.02
C LEU A 676 26.47 -7.59 -6.04
N ALA A 677 26.99 -7.60 -7.27
CA ALA A 677 26.29 -6.97 -8.38
C ALA A 677 25.02 -7.77 -8.67
N ILE A 678 23.85 -7.17 -8.43
CA ILE A 678 22.54 -7.83 -8.58
C ILE A 678 21.69 -7.08 -9.60
N GLY A 679 20.74 -7.79 -10.17
CA GLY A 679 19.78 -7.27 -11.13
C GLY A 679 18.69 -8.31 -11.41
N PHE A 680 17.80 -7.99 -12.34
CA PHE A 680 16.72 -8.86 -12.76
C PHE A 680 16.17 -8.47 -14.12
N ASP A 681 15.66 -9.49 -14.81
CA ASP A 681 14.97 -9.37 -16.11
C ASP A 681 13.51 -9.80 -15.96
N ILE A 682 12.63 -9.20 -16.77
CA ILE A 682 11.20 -9.49 -16.83
C ILE A 682 10.84 -10.02 -18.21
N TYR A 683 10.13 -11.14 -18.24
CA TYR A 683 9.72 -11.83 -19.46
C TYR A 683 8.20 -11.94 -19.55
N LYS A 684 7.62 -11.69 -20.72
CA LYS A 684 6.19 -11.99 -20.97
C LYS A 684 6.05 -13.47 -21.30
N VAL A 685 5.21 -14.17 -20.55
CA VAL A 685 5.05 -15.62 -20.63
C VAL A 685 3.61 -16.02 -20.95
N GLU A 686 3.36 -17.31 -21.01
CA GLU A 686 2.06 -17.91 -21.26
C GLU A 686 1.08 -17.63 -20.13
N LEU A 687 -0.17 -17.30 -20.46
CA LEU A 687 -1.19 -16.87 -19.50
C LEU A 687 -1.54 -17.92 -18.43
N ASN A 688 -1.25 -19.19 -18.70
CA ASN A 688 -1.47 -20.29 -17.76
C ASN A 688 -0.16 -20.92 -17.27
N ARG A 689 0.99 -20.26 -17.42
CA ARG A 689 2.26 -20.79 -16.91
C ARG A 689 2.19 -20.96 -15.39
N THR A 690 2.47 -22.18 -14.94
CA THR A 690 2.49 -22.60 -13.53
C THR A 690 3.80 -23.30 -13.13
N TYR A 691 4.64 -23.64 -14.12
CA TYR A 691 5.93 -24.31 -13.96
C TYR A 691 7.07 -23.43 -14.48
N ARG A 692 8.29 -23.74 -14.04
CA ARG A 692 9.52 -23.01 -14.38
C ARG A 692 9.72 -22.93 -15.89
N MET A 693 10.29 -21.81 -16.31
CA MET A 693 10.69 -21.51 -17.68
C MET A 693 12.03 -22.15 -18.00
N HIS A 694 12.04 -22.93 -19.08
CA HIS A 694 13.23 -23.63 -19.56
C HIS A 694 13.73 -23.11 -20.91
N THR A 695 12.89 -22.33 -21.61
CA THR A 695 13.29 -21.59 -22.81
C THR A 695 13.02 -20.09 -22.62
N LEU A 696 14.01 -19.26 -23.02
CA LEU A 696 13.90 -17.81 -22.95
C LEU A 696 12.71 -17.30 -23.77
N GLN A 697 11.87 -16.50 -23.11
CA GLN A 697 10.77 -15.77 -23.74
C GLN A 697 11.22 -14.34 -24.14
N PRO A 698 10.39 -13.56 -24.85
CA PRO A 698 10.69 -12.15 -25.12
C PRO A 698 10.85 -11.37 -23.83
N LYS A 699 12.02 -10.73 -23.67
CA LYS A 699 12.27 -9.81 -22.56
C LYS A 699 11.50 -8.52 -22.77
N VAL A 700 10.73 -8.10 -21.76
CA VAL A 700 9.94 -6.86 -21.79
C VAL A 700 10.57 -5.73 -20.99
N ALA A 701 11.35 -6.05 -19.96
CA ALA A 701 12.06 -5.07 -19.16
C ALA A 701 13.29 -5.68 -18.49
N SER A 702 14.25 -4.83 -18.10
CA SER A 702 15.46 -5.18 -17.38
C SER A 702 15.76 -4.07 -16.38
N SER A 703 16.21 -4.45 -15.20
CA SER A 703 16.87 -3.50 -14.30
C SER A 703 18.33 -3.29 -14.71
N ILE A 704 18.94 -2.25 -14.15
CA ILE A 704 20.40 -2.10 -14.15
C ILE A 704 21.05 -3.14 -13.22
N TYR A 705 22.28 -3.54 -13.54
CA TYR A 705 23.10 -4.33 -12.64
C TYR A 705 24.06 -3.42 -11.89
N ILE A 706 24.00 -3.44 -10.57
CA ILE A 706 24.81 -2.58 -9.71
C ILE A 706 25.17 -3.32 -8.42
N ASN A 707 26.35 -3.04 -7.87
CA ASN A 707 26.83 -3.50 -6.56
C ASN A 707 26.16 -2.73 -5.40
N SER A 708 24.84 -2.58 -5.47
CA SER A 708 24.03 -1.93 -4.45
C SER A 708 23.26 -2.96 -3.63
N ARG A 709 22.94 -2.62 -2.37
CA ARG A 709 22.10 -3.46 -1.53
C ARG A 709 20.68 -3.60 -2.10
N ILE A 710 20.21 -2.57 -2.81
CA ILE A 710 18.85 -2.49 -3.39
C ILE A 710 18.94 -2.11 -4.87
N VAL A 711 18.15 -2.80 -5.70
CA VAL A 711 17.89 -2.46 -7.11
C VAL A 711 16.40 -2.28 -7.31
N PHE A 712 16.04 -1.19 -7.98
CA PHE A 712 14.65 -0.77 -8.21
C PHE A 712 14.39 -0.63 -9.71
N LEU A 713 13.21 -1.07 -10.15
CA LEU A 713 12.68 -0.82 -11.50
C LEU A 713 11.24 -0.32 -11.40
N ARG A 714 10.94 0.70 -12.20
CA ARG A 714 9.59 1.17 -12.49
C ARG A 714 9.33 1.02 -13.98
N THR A 715 8.25 0.35 -14.34
CA THR A 715 7.92 0.09 -15.74
C THR A 715 6.41 -0.06 -15.91
N ASP A 716 5.89 0.38 -17.05
CA ASP A 716 4.49 0.18 -17.43
C ASP A 716 4.37 -1.13 -18.22
N LEU A 717 3.48 -2.01 -17.80
CA LEU A 717 3.24 -3.31 -18.41
C LEU A 717 1.79 -3.43 -18.86
N LYS A 718 1.59 -4.05 -20.03
CA LYS A 718 0.25 -4.36 -20.55
C LYS A 718 -0.37 -5.55 -19.80
N GLU A 719 -1.67 -5.77 -19.99
CA GLU A 719 -2.36 -6.95 -19.46
C GLU A 719 -1.66 -8.25 -19.90
N GLY A 720 -1.37 -9.13 -18.94
CA GLY A 720 -0.69 -10.39 -19.22
C GLY A 720 -0.02 -11.02 -18.01
N ARG A 721 0.64 -12.15 -18.25
CA ARG A 721 1.43 -12.90 -17.27
C ARG A 721 2.92 -12.73 -17.54
N TYR A 722 3.68 -12.52 -16.48
CA TYR A 722 5.10 -12.20 -16.53
C TYR A 722 5.91 -13.04 -15.56
N VAL A 723 7.20 -13.24 -15.86
CA VAL A 723 8.17 -13.87 -14.96
C VAL A 723 9.33 -12.92 -14.68
N ILE A 724 9.62 -12.71 -13.40
CA ILE A 724 10.80 -11.99 -12.89
C ILE A 724 11.88 -13.00 -12.56
N ILE A 725 13.09 -12.78 -13.08
CA ILE A 725 14.26 -13.63 -12.79
C ILE A 725 15.32 -12.78 -12.06
N PRO A 726 15.34 -12.77 -10.71
CA PRO A 726 16.41 -12.15 -9.93
C PRO A 726 17.73 -12.90 -10.09
N THR A 727 18.80 -12.19 -10.38
CA THR A 727 20.12 -12.79 -10.58
C THR A 727 21.23 -11.95 -9.93
N THR A 728 22.33 -12.63 -9.61
CA THR A 728 23.64 -12.00 -9.50
C THR A 728 24.21 -11.80 -10.90
N PHE A 729 25.12 -10.84 -11.08
CA PHE A 729 25.75 -10.59 -12.39
C PHE A 729 26.53 -11.84 -12.85
N GLU A 730 27.45 -12.31 -12.03
CA GLU A 730 28.21 -13.54 -12.25
C GLU A 730 27.47 -14.77 -11.72
N ALA A 731 27.67 -15.93 -12.36
CA ALA A 731 27.12 -17.21 -11.92
C ALA A 731 27.87 -17.76 -10.69
N GLY A 732 27.24 -18.67 -9.95
CA GLY A 732 27.86 -19.37 -8.81
C GLY A 732 27.87 -18.61 -7.48
N HIS A 733 27.50 -17.33 -7.47
CA HIS A 733 27.37 -16.55 -6.23
C HIS A 733 26.11 -16.93 -5.45
N VAL A 734 26.28 -17.15 -4.14
CA VAL A 734 25.19 -17.47 -3.22
C VAL A 734 24.81 -16.27 -2.36
N GLY A 735 23.53 -16.17 -2.01
CA GLY A 735 23.02 -15.10 -1.17
C GLY A 735 21.50 -15.14 -1.01
N GLU A 736 20.98 -14.51 0.02
CA GLU A 736 19.53 -14.34 0.23
C GLU A 736 19.09 -12.99 -0.32
N PHE A 737 17.87 -12.90 -0.84
CA PHE A 737 17.27 -11.65 -1.30
C PHE A 737 15.79 -11.53 -0.92
N LEU A 738 15.30 -10.30 -0.91
CA LEU A 738 13.91 -9.92 -0.71
C LEU A 738 13.42 -9.30 -2.01
N LEU A 739 12.40 -9.90 -2.62
CA LEU A 739 11.68 -9.38 -3.77
C LEU A 739 10.39 -8.71 -3.27
N ARG A 740 10.19 -7.46 -3.67
CA ARG A 740 8.95 -6.70 -3.43
C ARG A 740 8.37 -6.27 -4.77
N VAL A 741 7.11 -6.62 -5.02
CA VAL A 741 6.38 -6.27 -6.24
C VAL A 741 5.16 -5.44 -5.85
N PHE A 742 4.96 -4.31 -6.53
CA PHE A 742 3.84 -3.41 -6.32
C PHE A 742 3.05 -3.22 -7.60
N THR A 743 1.75 -3.45 -7.52
CA THR A 743 0.77 -3.31 -8.60
C THR A 743 -0.47 -2.58 -8.10
N ASP A 744 -1.33 -2.09 -8.99
CA ASP A 744 -2.56 -1.39 -8.57
C ASP A 744 -3.64 -2.35 -8.06
N VAL A 745 -3.59 -3.60 -8.49
CA VAL A 745 -4.52 -4.68 -8.15
C VAL A 745 -3.74 -5.96 -7.82
N PRO A 746 -4.33 -6.95 -7.13
CA PRO A 746 -3.59 -8.14 -6.71
C PRO A 746 -3.01 -8.89 -7.92
N SER A 747 -1.69 -9.11 -7.90
CA SER A 747 -0.93 -9.66 -9.02
C SER A 747 -0.71 -11.18 -8.96
N ASP A 748 -1.21 -11.85 -7.92
CA ASP A 748 -1.04 -13.31 -7.71
C ASP A 748 0.44 -13.75 -7.79
N CYS A 749 1.36 -12.88 -7.36
CA CYS A 749 2.79 -13.09 -7.49
C CYS A 749 3.29 -14.24 -6.61
N GLN A 750 4.00 -15.21 -7.20
CA GLN A 750 4.49 -16.41 -6.52
C GLN A 750 5.74 -17.01 -7.19
N GLU A 751 6.49 -17.84 -6.47
CA GLU A 751 7.66 -18.54 -7.00
C GLU A 751 7.26 -19.78 -7.83
N LEU A 752 7.87 -19.92 -9.01
CA LEU A 752 7.82 -21.14 -9.81
C LEU A 752 8.88 -22.12 -9.31
N THR A 753 8.43 -23.11 -8.54
CA THR A 753 9.31 -24.10 -7.87
C THR A 753 9.41 -25.43 -8.60
N LEU A 754 8.37 -25.80 -9.37
CA LEU A 754 8.28 -27.06 -10.10
C LEU A 754 8.69 -26.87 -11.57
N ASP A 755 9.48 -27.81 -12.10
CA ASP A 755 9.92 -27.80 -13.50
C ASP A 755 8.88 -28.37 -14.46
N GLU A 756 8.00 -29.26 -13.98
CA GLU A 756 6.97 -29.95 -14.74
C GLU A 756 5.81 -30.41 -13.81
N PRO A 757 4.66 -30.88 -14.35
CA PRO A 757 3.57 -31.41 -13.55
C PRO A 757 4.01 -32.54 -12.61
N PRO A 758 3.68 -32.48 -11.31
CA PRO A 758 4.13 -33.49 -10.36
C PRO A 758 3.43 -34.83 -10.61
N HIS A 759 4.15 -35.93 -10.38
CA HIS A 759 3.54 -37.25 -10.29
C HIS A 759 2.68 -37.34 -9.02
N THR A 760 1.39 -37.62 -9.18
CA THR A 760 0.44 -37.82 -8.08
C THR A 760 -0.01 -39.28 -8.03
N CYS A 761 -0.63 -39.71 -6.92
CA CYS A 761 -1.21 -41.06 -6.81
C CYS A 761 -2.28 -41.35 -7.88
N TRP A 762 -2.87 -40.31 -8.48
CA TRP A 762 -3.85 -40.41 -9.57
C TRP A 762 -3.22 -40.45 -10.96
N SER A 763 -1.91 -40.18 -11.10
CA SER A 763 -1.23 -40.15 -12.41
C SER A 763 -1.27 -41.51 -13.12
N GLY A 764 -1.31 -42.62 -12.37
CA GLY A 764 -1.47 -43.96 -12.93
C GLY A 764 -2.87 -44.24 -13.47
N MET A 765 -3.92 -43.63 -12.89
CA MET A 765 -5.32 -43.84 -13.30
C MET A 765 -5.78 -42.82 -14.36
N CYS A 766 -5.36 -41.57 -14.24
CA CYS A 766 -5.81 -40.45 -15.08
C CYS A 766 -4.82 -40.09 -16.21
N GLY A 767 -3.74 -40.86 -16.34
CA GLY A 767 -2.63 -40.60 -17.27
C GLY A 767 -1.72 -39.44 -16.83
N TYR A 768 -0.46 -39.50 -17.27
CA TYR A 768 0.55 -38.46 -17.09
C TYR A 768 0.82 -37.74 -18.43
N PRO A 769 1.13 -36.44 -18.44
CA PRO A 769 1.49 -35.74 -19.67
C PRO A 769 2.65 -36.42 -20.42
N GLN A 770 2.51 -36.56 -21.73
CA GLN A 770 3.51 -37.19 -22.60
C GLN A 770 4.26 -36.17 -23.45
N MET A 771 3.70 -34.97 -23.60
CA MET A 771 4.30 -33.86 -24.34
C MET A 771 3.81 -32.52 -23.80
N VAL A 772 4.52 -31.46 -24.13
CA VAL A 772 4.17 -30.07 -23.82
C VAL A 772 4.03 -29.29 -25.12
N SER A 773 2.97 -28.50 -25.25
CA SER A 773 2.70 -27.65 -26.41
C SER A 773 2.52 -26.19 -26.00
N GLN A 774 3.37 -25.29 -26.51
CA GLN A 774 3.16 -23.85 -26.44
C GLN A 774 2.49 -23.35 -27.72
N VAL A 775 1.38 -22.65 -27.54
CA VAL A 775 0.57 -22.05 -28.61
C VAL A 775 0.72 -20.53 -28.50
N HIS A 776 1.23 -19.87 -29.53
CA HIS A 776 1.32 -18.42 -29.60
C HIS A 776 0.37 -17.90 -30.68
N VAL A 777 -0.71 -17.26 -30.25
CA VAL A 777 -1.65 -16.59 -31.15
C VAL A 777 -1.16 -15.15 -31.33
N VAL A 778 -0.68 -14.84 -32.53
CA VAL A 778 -0.04 -13.55 -32.83
C VAL A 778 -1.10 -12.50 -33.15
N SER A 779 -1.93 -12.77 -34.16
CA SER A 779 -2.94 -11.83 -34.65
C SER A 779 -4.05 -12.53 -35.43
N ALA A 780 -5.15 -11.83 -35.66
CA ALA A 780 -6.14 -12.18 -36.67
C ALA A 780 -6.27 -11.08 -37.72
N SER A 781 -6.82 -11.40 -38.88
CA SER A 781 -7.06 -10.43 -39.95
C SER A 781 -8.34 -10.75 -40.71
N GLY A 782 -9.06 -9.72 -41.18
CA GLY A 782 -10.28 -9.89 -41.97
C GLY A 782 -11.46 -10.46 -41.18
N LEU A 783 -11.54 -10.21 -39.87
CA LEU A 783 -12.68 -10.63 -39.05
C LEU A 783 -13.96 -9.93 -39.51
N LYS A 784 -15.09 -10.62 -39.38
CA LYS A 784 -16.41 -10.07 -39.73
C LYS A 784 -16.77 -8.92 -38.77
N ASN A 785 -16.94 -7.71 -39.29
CA ASN A 785 -17.52 -6.61 -38.52
C ASN A 785 -19.03 -6.88 -38.29
N GLN A 786 -19.47 -6.81 -37.03
CA GLN A 786 -20.87 -7.01 -36.66
C GLN A 786 -21.46 -5.84 -35.87
N ASP A 787 -20.64 -4.87 -35.44
CA ASP A 787 -21.12 -3.70 -34.73
C ASP A 787 -21.53 -2.58 -35.68
N SER A 788 -22.45 -1.73 -35.21
CA SER A 788 -22.94 -0.56 -35.94
C SER A 788 -21.92 0.60 -35.99
N GLN A 789 -20.83 0.50 -35.23
CA GLN A 789 -19.63 1.35 -35.34
C GLN A 789 -18.50 0.56 -36.03
N GLU A 790 -17.52 1.24 -36.62
CA GLU A 790 -16.49 0.67 -37.51
C GLU A 790 -15.46 -0.29 -36.84
N GLY A 791 -15.86 -1.28 -36.05
CA GLY A 791 -14.95 -2.30 -35.50
C GLY A 791 -15.65 -3.33 -34.62
N ALA A 792 -15.01 -4.49 -34.38
CA ALA A 792 -15.44 -5.52 -33.44
C ALA A 792 -14.57 -5.48 -32.16
N ASP A 793 -14.94 -6.19 -31.11
CA ASP A 793 -14.17 -6.35 -29.86
C ASP A 793 -13.64 -7.80 -29.69
N PRO A 794 -12.72 -8.26 -30.56
CA PRO A 794 -12.32 -9.66 -30.60
C PRO A 794 -11.44 -10.11 -29.41
N TYR A 795 -11.62 -11.36 -29.02
CA TYR A 795 -10.74 -12.10 -28.10
C TYR A 795 -10.62 -13.58 -28.52
N VAL A 796 -9.58 -14.28 -28.04
CA VAL A 796 -9.36 -15.70 -28.35
C VAL A 796 -9.49 -16.60 -27.13
N ILE A 797 -10.00 -17.81 -27.36
CA ILE A 797 -9.98 -18.92 -26.39
C ILE A 797 -9.17 -20.07 -26.97
N ILE A 798 -8.05 -20.42 -26.34
CA ILE A 798 -7.24 -21.59 -26.69
C ILE A 798 -7.68 -22.75 -25.80
N LYS A 799 -8.09 -23.87 -26.39
CA LYS A 799 -8.59 -25.06 -25.71
C LYS A 799 -7.73 -26.27 -26.03
N CYS A 800 -7.36 -27.03 -25.00
CA CYS A 800 -6.68 -28.32 -25.16
C CYS A 800 -7.04 -29.23 -23.98
N GLU A 801 -7.50 -30.46 -24.26
CA GLU A 801 -7.79 -31.50 -23.25
C GLU A 801 -8.69 -31.07 -22.06
N GLY A 802 -9.57 -30.10 -22.27
CA GLY A 802 -10.47 -29.55 -21.24
C GLY A 802 -9.93 -28.31 -20.52
N GLU A 803 -8.65 -28.00 -20.66
CA GLU A 803 -8.09 -26.71 -20.26
C GLU A 803 -8.44 -25.63 -21.27
N LYS A 804 -8.65 -24.40 -20.78
CA LYS A 804 -8.95 -23.23 -21.61
C LYS A 804 -8.21 -22.01 -21.12
N ILE A 805 -7.71 -21.22 -22.05
CA ILE A 805 -7.07 -19.92 -21.82
C ILE A 805 -7.83 -18.89 -22.61
N ARG A 806 -8.09 -17.73 -22.01
CA ARG A 806 -8.76 -16.60 -22.67
C ARG A 806 -7.79 -15.42 -22.75
N SER A 807 -7.67 -14.81 -23.93
CA SER A 807 -6.92 -13.56 -24.10
C SER A 807 -7.68 -12.35 -23.56
N PRO A 808 -6.99 -11.22 -23.30
CA PRO A 808 -7.62 -9.92 -23.22
C PRO A 808 -8.46 -9.61 -24.46
N VAL A 809 -9.44 -8.72 -24.31
CA VAL A 809 -10.28 -8.20 -25.40
C VAL A 809 -9.54 -7.05 -26.09
N VAL A 810 -9.42 -7.13 -27.41
CA VAL A 810 -8.86 -6.04 -28.23
C VAL A 810 -10.01 -5.21 -28.76
N LYS A 811 -10.05 -3.92 -28.46
CA LYS A 811 -11.22 -3.08 -28.74
C LYS A 811 -11.23 -2.52 -30.16
N SER A 812 -12.42 -2.45 -30.74
CA SER A 812 -12.76 -1.71 -31.96
C SER A 812 -11.84 -1.99 -33.14
N THR A 813 -11.62 -3.27 -33.46
CA THR A 813 -10.79 -3.70 -34.58
C THR A 813 -11.24 -5.02 -35.20
N VAL A 814 -11.02 -5.17 -36.51
CA VAL A 814 -11.20 -6.43 -37.25
C VAL A 814 -9.86 -7.10 -37.61
N THR A 815 -8.75 -6.49 -37.20
CA THR A 815 -7.38 -7.00 -37.38
C THR A 815 -6.63 -6.93 -36.05
N PRO A 816 -7.05 -7.68 -35.02
CA PRO A 816 -6.47 -7.61 -33.69
C PRO A 816 -5.07 -8.23 -33.63
N GLU A 817 -4.17 -7.59 -32.89
CA GLU A 817 -2.93 -8.18 -32.41
C GLU A 817 -3.15 -8.73 -31.00
N PHE A 818 -3.18 -10.05 -30.85
CA PHE A 818 -3.41 -10.69 -29.55
C PHE A 818 -2.13 -10.85 -28.76
N ASP A 819 -1.03 -11.22 -29.43
CA ASP A 819 0.26 -11.56 -28.84
C ASP A 819 0.13 -12.34 -27.52
N VAL A 820 -0.60 -13.46 -27.58
CA VAL A 820 -0.97 -14.26 -26.41
C VAL A 820 -0.43 -15.67 -26.53
N LYS A 821 0.14 -16.18 -25.44
CA LYS A 821 0.68 -17.54 -25.40
C LYS A 821 -0.05 -18.40 -24.37
N GLY A 822 -0.17 -19.68 -24.69
CA GLY A 822 -0.70 -20.73 -23.80
C GLY A 822 0.20 -21.95 -23.79
N LEU A 823 0.38 -22.57 -22.62
CA LEU A 823 1.23 -23.74 -22.43
C LEU A 823 0.40 -24.93 -21.95
N PHE A 824 0.39 -26.04 -22.68
CA PHE A 824 -0.45 -27.20 -22.37
C PHE A 824 0.39 -28.47 -22.21
N TYR A 825 0.24 -29.12 -21.06
CA TYR A 825 0.84 -30.42 -20.77
C TYR A 825 -0.14 -31.53 -21.15
N ARG A 826 0.10 -32.19 -22.29
CA ARG A 826 -0.88 -33.01 -23.00
C ARG A 826 -0.71 -34.49 -22.70
N LYS A 827 -1.80 -35.14 -22.29
CA LYS A 827 -1.89 -36.58 -22.02
C LYS A 827 -2.35 -37.39 -23.23
N LYS A 828 -3.04 -36.73 -24.16
CA LYS A 828 -3.66 -37.32 -25.36
C LYS A 828 -3.15 -36.60 -26.60
N PRO A 829 -1.94 -36.95 -27.10
CA PRO A 829 -1.33 -36.32 -28.28
C PRO A 829 -2.24 -36.23 -29.52
N GLY A 830 -3.14 -37.20 -29.70
CA GLY A 830 -4.09 -37.24 -30.82
C GLY A 830 -5.27 -36.25 -30.71
N GLN A 831 -5.51 -35.60 -29.57
CA GLN A 831 -6.54 -34.56 -29.46
C GLN A 831 -6.01 -33.21 -29.95
N PRO A 832 -6.67 -32.55 -30.92
CA PRO A 832 -6.19 -31.29 -31.46
C PRO A 832 -6.32 -30.14 -30.46
N ILE A 833 -5.48 -29.12 -30.64
CA ILE A 833 -5.59 -27.84 -29.96
C ILE A 833 -6.57 -26.98 -30.75
N VAL A 834 -7.62 -26.47 -30.10
CA VAL A 834 -8.66 -25.67 -30.75
C VAL A 834 -8.54 -24.23 -30.30
N ILE A 835 -8.41 -23.31 -31.25
CA ILE A 835 -8.37 -21.87 -30.98
C ILE A 835 -9.65 -21.25 -31.52
N GLN A 836 -10.41 -20.59 -30.67
CA GLN A 836 -11.68 -19.97 -31.01
C GLN A 836 -11.56 -18.45 -30.95
N VAL A 837 -12.10 -17.76 -31.94
CA VAL A 837 -12.19 -16.29 -31.97
C VAL A 837 -13.64 -15.90 -31.67
N TRP A 838 -13.79 -14.96 -30.75
CA TRP A 838 -15.06 -14.45 -30.27
C TRP A 838 -15.05 -12.94 -30.30
N ASP A 839 -16.24 -12.36 -30.38
CA ASP A 839 -16.48 -10.92 -30.34
C ASP A 839 -17.24 -10.56 -29.06
N HIS A 840 -16.66 -9.71 -28.22
CA HIS A 840 -17.23 -9.35 -26.94
C HIS A 840 -18.38 -8.36 -27.09
N ASN A 841 -19.54 -8.68 -26.52
CA ASN A 841 -20.76 -7.90 -26.71
C ASN A 841 -21.46 -7.66 -25.35
N LEU A 842 -22.23 -6.57 -25.23
CA LEU A 842 -22.89 -6.18 -23.97
C LEU A 842 -23.88 -7.23 -23.43
N ILE A 843 -24.53 -8.00 -24.30
CA ILE A 843 -25.58 -8.97 -23.93
C ILE A 843 -25.05 -10.41 -23.98
N SER A 844 -24.42 -10.80 -25.10
CA SER A 844 -23.87 -12.13 -25.29
C SER A 844 -22.77 -12.08 -26.34
N ASP A 845 -21.61 -12.64 -26.02
CA ASP A 845 -20.49 -12.73 -26.95
C ASP A 845 -20.85 -13.56 -28.19
N THR A 846 -20.35 -13.13 -29.35
CA THR A 846 -20.63 -13.74 -30.65
C THR A 846 -19.44 -14.58 -31.10
N PHE A 847 -19.69 -15.77 -31.63
CA PHE A 847 -18.64 -16.63 -32.17
C PHE A 847 -18.26 -16.17 -33.59
N LEU A 848 -16.96 -15.93 -33.82
CA LEU A 848 -16.45 -15.50 -35.13
C LEU A 848 -15.83 -16.63 -35.95
N GLY A 849 -15.32 -17.68 -35.29
CA GLY A 849 -14.75 -18.86 -35.95
C GLY A 849 -13.75 -19.59 -35.09
N GLN A 850 -13.23 -20.72 -35.57
CA GLN A 850 -12.19 -21.49 -34.89
C GLN A 850 -11.19 -22.12 -35.85
N VAL A 851 -10.02 -22.50 -35.33
CA VAL A 851 -9.03 -23.32 -36.03
C VAL A 851 -8.60 -24.48 -35.14
N SER A 852 -8.25 -25.60 -35.77
CA SER A 852 -7.76 -26.79 -35.07
C SER A 852 -6.34 -27.12 -35.53
N LEU A 853 -5.44 -27.31 -34.57
CA LEU A 853 -4.03 -27.63 -34.82
C LEU A 853 -3.71 -29.02 -34.28
N ALA A 854 -3.11 -29.86 -35.13
CA ALA A 854 -2.46 -31.08 -34.67
C ALA A 854 -1.12 -30.70 -34.03
N GLY A 855 -0.95 -30.99 -32.73
CA GLY A 855 0.31 -30.73 -32.04
C GLY A 855 1.34 -31.83 -32.32
N ASP A 856 1.80 -31.90 -33.57
CA ASP A 856 2.86 -32.80 -34.02
C ASP A 856 4.23 -32.28 -33.53
N PRO A 857 5.01 -33.08 -32.78
CA PRO A 857 6.36 -32.73 -32.35
C PRO A 857 7.35 -32.46 -33.49
N ASN A 858 7.08 -32.94 -34.72
CA ASN A 858 7.97 -32.74 -35.86
C ASN A 858 7.80 -31.38 -36.55
N ASN A 859 6.69 -30.67 -36.31
CA ASN A 859 6.42 -29.33 -36.85
C ASN A 859 6.83 -28.24 -35.86
N LEU A 860 8.11 -28.22 -35.47
CA LEU A 860 8.65 -27.22 -34.56
C LEU A 860 8.71 -25.85 -35.26
N LEU A 861 8.12 -24.83 -34.62
CA LEU A 861 8.33 -23.40 -34.92
C LEU A 861 7.73 -22.87 -36.24
N SER A 862 6.95 -23.66 -36.99
CA SER A 862 6.27 -23.13 -38.19
C SER A 862 5.19 -22.12 -37.81
N MET A 863 5.26 -20.95 -38.44
CA MET A 863 4.22 -19.95 -38.39
C MET A 863 3.10 -20.35 -39.35
N HIS A 864 1.90 -20.56 -38.81
CA HIS A 864 0.72 -20.96 -39.57
C HIS A 864 -0.18 -19.76 -39.78
N ILE A 865 -0.72 -19.61 -41.00
CA ILE A 865 -1.83 -18.72 -41.31
C ILE A 865 -3.00 -19.63 -41.66
N LEU A 866 -4.03 -19.63 -40.82
CA LEU A 866 -5.15 -20.56 -40.90
C LEU A 866 -6.44 -19.80 -41.15
N HIS A 867 -7.30 -20.31 -42.02
CA HIS A 867 -8.63 -19.76 -42.23
C HIS A 867 -9.58 -20.19 -41.11
N LEU A 868 -10.45 -19.28 -40.68
CA LEU A 868 -11.44 -19.58 -39.65
C LEU A 868 -12.51 -20.55 -40.19
N GLU A 869 -12.94 -21.50 -39.36
CA GLU A 869 -13.96 -22.49 -39.68
C GLU A 869 -15.11 -22.47 -38.66
N ASP A 870 -16.28 -22.97 -39.06
CA ASP A 870 -17.47 -23.07 -38.21
C ASP A 870 -17.41 -24.29 -37.25
N LYS A 871 -18.23 -24.29 -36.19
CA LYS A 871 -18.29 -25.37 -35.20
C LYS A 871 -18.84 -26.66 -35.81
N GLY A 872 -18.01 -27.69 -35.90
CA GLY A 872 -18.45 -29.08 -36.09
C GLY A 872 -18.75 -29.48 -37.54
N SER A 873 -18.29 -28.74 -38.54
CA SER A 873 -18.53 -29.10 -39.93
C SER A 873 -17.53 -30.13 -40.47
N LYS A 874 -18.03 -31.21 -41.09
CA LYS A 874 -17.24 -32.13 -41.94
C LYS A 874 -17.00 -31.56 -43.36
N ARG A 875 -17.55 -30.39 -43.68
CA ARG A 875 -17.32 -29.62 -44.92
C ARG A 875 -16.64 -28.31 -44.55
N VAL A 876 -15.49 -28.01 -45.16
CA VAL A 876 -14.75 -26.77 -44.92
C VAL A 876 -15.60 -25.58 -45.40
N ASN A 877 -16.42 -25.02 -44.51
CA ASN A 877 -17.09 -23.74 -44.75
C ASN A 877 -16.17 -22.67 -44.16
N GLU A 878 -15.35 -22.07 -45.01
CA GLU A 878 -14.45 -20.99 -44.62
C GLU A 878 -15.26 -19.79 -44.14
N LEU A 879 -15.05 -19.39 -42.89
CA LEU A 879 -15.56 -18.15 -42.31
C LEU A 879 -14.62 -16.99 -42.66
N PRO A 880 -15.12 -15.75 -42.71
CA PRO A 880 -14.30 -14.57 -42.94
C PRO A 880 -13.26 -14.39 -41.82
N GLY A 881 -12.00 -14.40 -42.23
CA GLY A 881 -10.85 -14.05 -41.40
C GLY A 881 -9.80 -15.16 -41.34
N THR A 882 -8.57 -14.76 -41.05
CA THR A 882 -7.43 -15.65 -40.86
C THR A 882 -6.81 -15.43 -39.49
N LEU A 883 -6.21 -16.48 -38.93
CA LEU A 883 -5.51 -16.47 -37.66
C LEU A 883 -4.03 -16.82 -37.88
N LYS A 884 -3.14 -15.98 -37.36
CA LYS A 884 -1.69 -16.18 -37.39
C LYS A 884 -1.24 -16.81 -36.07
N VAL A 885 -0.77 -18.06 -36.13
CA VAL A 885 -0.44 -18.86 -34.94
C VAL A 885 0.91 -19.54 -35.10
N GLN A 886 1.71 -19.55 -34.04
CA GLN A 886 2.91 -20.37 -33.93
C GLN A 886 2.67 -21.49 -32.91
N LEU A 887 3.10 -22.70 -33.23
CA LEU A 887 2.99 -23.87 -32.36
C LEU A 887 4.38 -24.47 -32.12
N LEU A 888 4.70 -24.70 -30.86
CA LEU A 888 5.90 -25.40 -30.44
C LEU A 888 5.47 -26.60 -29.60
N THR A 889 5.85 -27.82 -29.98
CA THR A 889 5.52 -29.04 -29.21
C THR A 889 6.77 -29.87 -28.95
N SER A 890 6.94 -30.35 -27.73
CA SER A 890 8.09 -31.18 -27.32
C SER A 890 7.63 -32.41 -26.54
N ASN A 891 8.30 -33.54 -26.78
CA ASN A 891 8.11 -34.77 -26.00
C ASN A 891 8.84 -34.75 -24.64
N VAL A 892 9.73 -33.77 -24.44
CA VAL A 892 10.36 -33.50 -23.15
C VAL A 892 9.60 -32.34 -22.50
N LEU A 893 9.00 -32.59 -21.34
CA LEU A 893 8.11 -31.65 -20.66
C LEU A 893 8.83 -30.39 -20.18
N THR A 894 10.13 -30.48 -19.93
CA THR A 894 11.00 -29.38 -19.48
C THR A 894 11.72 -28.66 -20.62
N ASN A 895 11.28 -28.79 -21.87
CA ASN A 895 11.92 -28.09 -22.99
C ASN A 895 11.37 -26.67 -23.25
N ILE A 896 10.25 -26.27 -22.61
CA ILE A 896 9.51 -25.04 -22.94
C ILE A 896 9.44 -24.05 -21.78
#